data_AF-A6DFM8-F1
#
_entry.id   AF-A6DFM8-F1
#
_cell.length_a   1.000
_cell.length_b   1.000
_cell.length_c   1.000
_cell.angle_alpha   90.00
_cell.angle_beta   90.00
_cell.angle_gamma   90.00
#
_symmetry.space_group_name_H-M   'P 1'
#
loop_
_entity.id
_entity.type
_entity.pdbx_description
1 polymer ?
#
loop_
_entity_poly.entity_id
_entity_poly.type
_entity_poly.pdbx_seq_one_letter_code
_entity_poly.pdbx_strand_id
1 'polypeptide(L)'
;MDQATQEFYQANAESVSASYWTCEGGVSDYFPQVFKSGDYVLDIGCGSGRDLLRLAQMGCHAFGCDSSSAMLAQCAKNIPDLEDNLRLSSLPNLAEFDDDQFDGLLCSAVLMHLPSEQFFDACFNLRRILKENGSLLISIPDEDPTIIDQRDSKGRLFNQLNPEKLKLLLERLGFQNLNHWTNADSLNRDHRKWHILSFRLQNMDGSRGLDKIESVLNKDKKDTTYKLALFRALADIAQSQHKSVLWHFDKRVSLPIQSISEKWLEYYWPICESEIYIPQKYGDRIDSTRSIAFRALLNQLIAHYRTSGGLNAFLISRKSGQLSKEVRSVYSKLISKLNNTIKAGPVTYSGGINSGQTVFSYRDKQVYMPVEVWRELTIMGPWIQDATILRWAELTAKLSNQQLRPSQVIDLLLVNCDPDRDVQAVRSLYKKSDVKECVWSGKTLKDKFAVDHAIPYALWKNNDLWNLLPSDEKVNNHKRDKLPSHQLLVARKDCIINYWEQTQVNYPERFAYEMKRVSGESFTPNWQNKLFSFFHESVEITAIQRGVERWQPAVKQSTGQKVIAKNIIILDSQEIKPEQQFVDYLPYYDLKATAGNLNLFQQDDLVQQWIKCQIPRMNQDMFVLRVVGKSMEPKIPDNSLCVFRKGSALAGSRQNRIMLFYLHDDSDPNDGGRLTVKKYHSQKSQTEEGWQHGSISLQALNPDYQNIEISEGEQISVIGVFVKVL
;
A
#
# COMPACT_ATOMS: atom_id res chain seq x y z
N MET A 1 -3.13 0.34 -13.01
CA MET A 1 -4.28 1.21 -13.38
C MET A 1 -5.54 0.54 -12.86
N ASP A 2 -6.58 1.29 -12.48
CA ASP A 2 -7.90 0.70 -12.19
C ASP A 2 -8.51 0.04 -13.44
N GLN A 3 -9.21 -1.09 -13.28
CA GLN A 3 -9.70 -1.91 -14.38
C GLN A 3 -10.65 -1.15 -15.32
N ALA A 4 -11.66 -0.45 -14.78
CA ALA A 4 -12.61 0.30 -15.59
C ALA A 4 -11.92 1.44 -16.39
N THR A 5 -10.86 2.01 -15.83
CA THR A 5 -10.06 3.03 -16.52
C THR A 5 -9.25 2.44 -17.67
N GLN A 6 -8.67 1.26 -17.46
CA GLN A 6 -7.94 0.53 -18.50
C GLN A 6 -8.87 0.12 -19.64
N GLU A 7 -10.06 -0.41 -19.32
CA GLU A 7 -11.09 -0.77 -20.30
C GLU A 7 -11.52 0.43 -21.16
N PHE A 8 -11.67 1.61 -20.56
CA PHE A 8 -11.96 2.83 -21.31
C PHE A 8 -10.88 3.13 -22.37
N TYR A 9 -9.59 3.13 -21.98
CA TYR A 9 -8.49 3.42 -22.91
C TYR A 9 -8.32 2.30 -23.94
N GLN A 10 -8.63 1.06 -23.60
CA GLN A 10 -8.64 -0.06 -24.56
C GLN A 10 -9.73 0.13 -25.61
N ALA A 11 -10.95 0.48 -25.21
CA ALA A 11 -12.10 0.61 -26.11
C ALA A 11 -12.06 1.89 -26.96
N ASN A 12 -11.43 2.96 -26.47
CA ASN A 12 -11.44 4.28 -27.12
C ASN A 12 -10.08 4.70 -27.69
N ALA A 13 -9.15 3.75 -27.89
CA ALA A 13 -7.77 4.06 -28.20
C ALA A 13 -7.57 4.95 -29.44
N GLU A 14 -8.32 4.70 -30.52
CA GLU A 14 -8.20 5.46 -31.76
C GLU A 14 -8.62 6.93 -31.59
N SER A 15 -9.80 7.17 -30.99
CA SER A 15 -10.32 8.53 -30.78
C SER A 15 -9.49 9.31 -29.76
N VAL A 16 -9.05 8.65 -28.69
CA VAL A 16 -8.16 9.23 -27.67
C VAL A 16 -6.80 9.55 -28.27
N SER A 17 -6.22 8.63 -29.05
CA SER A 17 -4.92 8.84 -29.70
C SER A 17 -4.96 10.05 -30.63
N ALA A 18 -5.97 10.16 -31.50
CA ALA A 18 -6.13 11.29 -32.42
C ALA A 18 -6.23 12.63 -31.67
N SER A 19 -6.98 12.68 -30.57
CA SER A 19 -7.08 13.88 -29.74
C SER A 19 -5.76 14.24 -29.06
N TYR A 20 -5.02 13.27 -28.53
CA TYR A 20 -3.77 13.54 -27.81
C TYR A 20 -2.63 13.89 -28.75
N TRP A 21 -2.58 13.28 -29.92
CA TRP A 21 -1.56 13.51 -30.93
C TRP A 21 -1.53 14.95 -31.46
N THR A 22 -2.70 15.59 -31.52
CA THR A 22 -2.88 16.95 -32.06
C THR A 22 -2.65 18.05 -31.02
N CYS A 23 -2.45 17.71 -29.75
CA CYS A 23 -2.18 18.69 -28.70
C CYS A 23 -0.74 19.21 -28.77
N GLU A 24 -0.57 20.52 -28.89
CA GLU A 24 0.72 21.20 -28.78
C GLU A 24 1.07 21.58 -27.33
N GLY A 25 2.36 21.55 -27.00
CA GLY A 25 2.91 21.92 -25.69
C GLY A 25 2.58 20.95 -24.55
N GLY A 26 2.66 21.44 -23.31
CA GLY A 26 2.30 20.69 -22.10
C GLY A 26 3.54 20.26 -21.31
N VAL A 27 3.65 18.97 -20.98
CA VAL A 27 4.82 18.47 -20.21
C VAL A 27 6.12 18.51 -21.03
N SER A 28 6.01 18.43 -22.36
CA SER A 28 7.13 18.40 -23.30
C SER A 28 7.99 19.67 -23.26
N ASP A 29 7.42 20.80 -22.85
CA ASP A 29 8.12 22.09 -22.78
C ASP A 29 9.23 22.09 -21.71
N TYR A 30 9.16 21.15 -20.76
CA TYR A 30 10.12 21.01 -19.68
C TYR A 30 11.19 19.96 -19.95
N PHE A 31 11.05 19.14 -20.98
CA PHE A 31 12.02 18.07 -21.27
C PHE A 31 13.46 18.58 -21.36
N PRO A 32 13.78 19.70 -22.04
CA PRO A 32 15.16 20.17 -22.16
C PRO A 32 15.80 20.60 -20.84
N GLN A 33 14.98 20.86 -19.81
CA GLN A 33 15.46 21.22 -18.47
C GLN A 33 15.71 19.99 -17.59
N VAL A 34 15.21 18.82 -18.00
CA VAL A 34 15.13 17.61 -17.16
C VAL A 34 15.93 16.44 -17.74
N PHE A 35 15.84 16.24 -19.06
CA PHE A 35 16.49 15.16 -19.80
C PHE A 35 17.54 15.70 -20.77
N LYS A 36 18.53 14.88 -21.09
CA LYS A 36 19.66 15.21 -21.97
C LYS A 36 19.71 14.25 -23.15
N SER A 37 20.32 14.70 -24.24
CA SER A 37 20.63 13.81 -25.36
C SER A 37 21.54 12.67 -24.88
N GLY A 38 21.23 11.44 -25.31
CA GLY A 38 21.88 10.21 -24.88
C GLY A 38 21.26 9.53 -23.65
N ASP A 39 20.35 10.19 -22.92
CA ASP A 39 19.67 9.57 -21.77
C ASP A 39 18.75 8.42 -22.24
N TYR A 40 18.71 7.33 -21.47
CA TYR A 40 17.69 6.29 -21.61
C TYR A 40 16.46 6.72 -20.83
N VAL A 41 15.37 7.05 -21.55
CA VAL A 41 14.16 7.62 -20.95
C VAL A 41 12.96 6.72 -21.20
N LEU A 42 12.28 6.32 -20.12
CA LEU A 42 11.01 5.58 -20.20
C LEU A 42 9.82 6.55 -20.01
N ASP A 43 8.92 6.57 -20.98
CA ASP A 43 7.60 7.19 -20.90
C ASP A 43 6.55 6.18 -20.42
N ILE A 44 6.06 6.39 -19.20
CA ILE A 44 5.12 5.52 -18.52
C ILE A 44 3.71 6.06 -18.77
N GLY A 45 2.87 5.22 -19.37
CA GLY A 45 1.58 5.64 -19.96
C GLY A 45 1.78 6.43 -21.25
N CYS A 46 2.62 5.93 -22.16
CA CYS A 46 3.03 6.66 -23.36
C CYS A 46 1.88 6.97 -24.33
N GLY A 47 0.72 6.32 -24.17
CA GLY A 47 -0.50 6.66 -24.88
C GLY A 47 -0.33 6.67 -26.40
N SER A 48 -0.54 7.83 -27.02
CA SER A 48 -0.43 7.99 -28.48
C SER A 48 1.00 8.03 -29.01
N GLY A 49 2.01 8.08 -28.12
CA GLY A 49 3.43 8.23 -28.47
C GLY A 49 3.89 9.67 -28.70
N ARG A 50 3.04 10.68 -28.45
CA ARG A 50 3.37 12.10 -28.68
C ARG A 50 4.62 12.53 -27.90
N ASP A 51 4.62 12.29 -26.59
CA ASP A 51 5.70 12.70 -25.71
C ASP A 51 6.96 11.85 -25.96
N LEU A 52 6.77 10.57 -26.27
CA LEU A 52 7.84 9.65 -26.68
C LEU A 52 8.57 10.11 -27.96
N LEU A 53 7.84 10.54 -28.99
CA LEU A 53 8.43 11.11 -30.21
C LEU A 53 9.28 12.34 -29.90
N ARG A 54 8.81 13.20 -28.98
CA ARG A 54 9.54 14.42 -28.63
C ARG A 54 10.84 14.10 -27.89
N LEU A 55 10.85 13.10 -27.01
CA LEU A 55 12.06 12.61 -26.35
C LEU A 55 13.08 12.08 -27.37
N ALA A 56 12.63 11.29 -28.35
CA ALA A 56 13.49 10.79 -29.42
C ALA A 56 14.07 11.92 -30.28
N GLN A 57 13.28 12.93 -30.65
CA GLN A 57 13.74 14.12 -31.38
C GLN A 57 14.78 14.96 -30.62
N MET A 58 14.75 14.92 -29.28
CA MET A 58 15.78 15.54 -28.44
C MET A 58 17.08 14.70 -28.36
N GLY A 59 17.13 13.55 -29.03
CA GLY A 59 18.26 12.66 -29.05
C GLY A 59 18.35 11.75 -27.81
N CYS A 60 17.23 11.48 -27.13
CA CYS A 60 17.17 10.46 -26.07
C CYS A 60 16.96 9.06 -26.66
N HIS A 61 17.40 8.02 -25.95
CA HIS A 61 16.98 6.64 -26.21
C HIS A 61 15.60 6.42 -25.56
N ALA A 62 14.54 6.62 -26.35
CA ALA A 62 13.18 6.67 -25.86
C ALA A 62 12.50 5.29 -25.83
N PHE A 63 11.97 4.91 -24.66
CA PHE A 63 11.20 3.69 -24.40
C PHE A 63 9.80 4.06 -23.94
N GLY A 64 8.79 3.27 -24.28
CA GLY A 64 7.40 3.52 -23.90
C GLY A 64 6.75 2.31 -23.25
N CYS A 65 5.90 2.53 -22.24
CA CYS A 65 4.95 1.52 -21.81
C CYS A 65 3.56 2.08 -21.61
N ASP A 66 2.55 1.25 -21.86
CA ASP A 66 1.15 1.55 -21.58
C ASP A 66 0.42 0.29 -21.11
N SER A 67 -0.65 0.49 -20.34
CA SER A 67 -1.54 -0.56 -19.86
C SER A 67 -2.51 -1.07 -20.94
N SER A 68 -2.76 -0.28 -21.98
CA SER A 68 -3.68 -0.58 -23.07
C SER A 68 -2.90 -1.05 -24.29
N SER A 69 -3.09 -2.31 -24.68
CA SER A 69 -2.49 -2.84 -25.91
C SER A 69 -3.02 -2.12 -27.16
N ALA A 70 -4.27 -1.63 -27.11
CA ALA A 70 -4.83 -0.83 -28.19
C ALA A 70 -4.15 0.56 -28.29
N MET A 71 -3.81 1.20 -27.17
CA MET A 71 -3.03 2.44 -27.17
C MET A 71 -1.62 2.20 -27.72
N LEU A 72 -0.95 1.11 -27.33
CA LEU A 72 0.36 0.74 -27.88
C LEU A 72 0.30 0.50 -29.40
N ALA A 73 -0.76 -0.13 -29.91
CA ALA A 73 -0.94 -0.30 -31.34
C ALA A 73 -1.13 1.05 -32.07
N GLN A 74 -1.79 2.03 -31.45
CA GLN A 74 -1.87 3.39 -32.01
C GLN A 74 -0.53 4.13 -31.92
N CYS A 75 0.21 3.96 -30.82
CA CYS A 75 1.56 4.47 -30.66
C CYS A 75 2.49 3.96 -31.77
N ALA A 76 2.54 2.64 -32.00
CA ALA A 76 3.34 2.03 -33.06
C ALA A 76 2.96 2.53 -34.47
N LYS A 77 1.67 2.76 -34.74
CA LYS A 77 1.23 3.37 -36.01
C LYS A 77 1.74 4.81 -36.18
N ASN A 78 1.74 5.59 -35.11
CA ASN A 78 2.18 6.98 -35.13
C ASN A 78 3.71 7.13 -35.19
N ILE A 79 4.45 6.20 -34.56
CA ILE A 79 5.92 6.17 -34.49
C ILE A 79 6.49 4.77 -34.75
N PRO A 80 6.45 4.28 -36.00
CA PRO A 80 6.89 2.92 -36.35
C PRO A 80 8.33 2.61 -35.95
N ASP A 81 9.22 3.60 -36.03
CA ASP A 81 10.65 3.45 -35.71
C ASP A 81 10.93 3.10 -34.24
N LEU A 82 9.94 3.24 -33.35
CA LEU A 82 10.06 2.98 -31.91
C LEU A 82 9.22 1.77 -31.44
N GLU A 83 8.60 1.01 -32.35
CA GLU A 83 7.73 -0.12 -32.00
C GLU A 83 8.44 -1.15 -31.12
N ASP A 84 9.70 -1.48 -31.43
CA ASP A 84 10.53 -2.42 -30.66
C ASP A 84 10.84 -1.96 -29.23
N ASN A 85 10.65 -0.67 -28.94
CA ASN A 85 10.88 -0.07 -27.61
C ASN A 85 9.59 0.07 -26.78
N LEU A 86 8.46 -0.43 -27.29
CA LEU A 86 7.17 -0.42 -26.58
C LEU A 86 6.98 -1.68 -25.74
N ARG A 87 6.46 -1.55 -24.53
CA ARG A 87 6.14 -2.67 -23.63
C ARG A 87 4.75 -2.55 -23.05
N LEU A 88 4.01 -3.66 -23.01
CA LEU A 88 2.74 -3.74 -22.26
C LEU A 88 3.07 -3.84 -20.78
N SER A 89 2.89 -2.75 -20.05
CA SER A 89 3.22 -2.66 -18.62
C SER A 89 2.45 -1.52 -17.97
N SER A 90 2.23 -1.58 -16.66
CA SER A 90 1.40 -0.57 -16.00
C SER A 90 1.74 -0.37 -14.54
N LEU A 91 1.72 0.89 -14.09
CA LEU A 91 1.79 1.17 -12.66
C LEU A 91 0.62 0.49 -11.90
N PRO A 92 0.84 -0.03 -10.70
CA PRO A 92 2.08 0.07 -9.91
C PRO A 92 3.16 -0.96 -10.28
N ASN A 93 2.87 -1.96 -11.13
CA ASN A 93 3.77 -3.07 -11.40
C ASN A 93 4.60 -2.87 -12.69
N LEU A 94 5.90 -2.67 -12.51
CA LEU A 94 6.86 -2.47 -13.61
C LEU A 94 7.84 -3.65 -13.73
N ALA A 95 7.40 -4.88 -13.46
CA ALA A 95 8.27 -6.08 -13.42
C ALA A 95 9.02 -6.39 -14.74
N GLU A 96 8.53 -5.90 -15.87
CA GLU A 96 9.19 -6.02 -17.19
C GLU A 96 10.50 -5.21 -17.29
N PHE A 97 10.76 -4.33 -16.31
CA PHE A 97 11.92 -3.45 -16.29
C PHE A 97 12.84 -3.81 -15.13
N ASP A 98 14.14 -3.87 -15.42
CA ASP A 98 15.18 -4.18 -14.46
C ASP A 98 15.40 -3.00 -13.49
N ASP A 99 16.02 -3.30 -12.34
CA ASP A 99 16.46 -2.27 -11.40
C ASP A 99 17.53 -1.39 -12.05
N ASP A 100 17.56 -0.09 -11.72
CA ASP A 100 18.55 0.89 -12.21
C ASP A 100 18.73 0.92 -13.75
N GLN A 101 17.64 0.73 -14.49
CA GLN A 101 17.68 0.63 -15.96
C GLN A 101 17.71 1.98 -16.68
N PHE A 102 16.99 2.99 -16.19
CA PHE A 102 16.75 4.25 -16.92
C PHE A 102 17.45 5.46 -16.29
N ASP A 103 17.95 6.37 -17.13
CA ASP A 103 18.51 7.67 -16.72
C ASP A 103 17.40 8.71 -16.48
N GLY A 104 16.25 8.54 -17.14
CA GLY A 104 15.08 9.40 -17.01
C GLY A 104 13.76 8.63 -17.00
N LEU A 105 12.80 9.11 -16.23
CA LEU A 105 11.42 8.64 -16.26
C LEU A 105 10.46 9.80 -16.52
N LEU A 106 9.54 9.60 -17.44
CA LEU A 106 8.38 10.46 -17.66
C LEU A 106 7.12 9.72 -17.19
N CYS A 107 6.30 10.38 -16.38
CA CYS A 107 5.01 9.86 -15.92
C CYS A 107 3.98 10.97 -16.06
N SER A 108 3.44 11.11 -17.27
CA SER A 108 2.57 12.22 -17.65
C SER A 108 1.10 11.81 -17.56
N ALA A 109 0.32 12.46 -16.69
CA ALA A 109 -1.12 12.23 -16.55
C ALA A 109 -1.52 10.76 -16.24
N VAL A 110 -0.66 10.00 -15.56
CA VAL A 110 -0.92 8.58 -15.24
C VAL A 110 -1.34 8.37 -13.79
N LEU A 111 -0.68 9.03 -12.83
CA LEU A 111 -0.86 8.71 -11.40
C LEU A 111 -2.31 8.89 -10.92
N MET A 112 -3.09 9.82 -11.49
CA MET A 112 -4.50 9.99 -11.10
C MET A 112 -5.37 8.75 -11.40
N HIS A 113 -4.93 7.84 -12.26
CA HIS A 113 -5.67 6.64 -12.65
C HIS A 113 -5.36 5.41 -11.77
N LEU A 114 -4.55 5.58 -10.72
CA LEU A 114 -4.23 4.52 -9.77
C LEU A 114 -5.10 4.66 -8.51
N PRO A 115 -5.65 3.56 -7.96
CA PRO A 115 -6.21 3.55 -6.62
C PRO A 115 -5.24 4.08 -5.57
N SER A 116 -5.77 4.74 -4.54
CA SER A 116 -4.96 5.47 -3.55
C SER A 116 -3.94 4.60 -2.80
N GLU A 117 -4.28 3.34 -2.59
CA GLU A 117 -3.48 2.32 -1.94
C GLU A 117 -2.30 1.84 -2.81
N GLN A 118 -2.34 2.08 -4.12
CA GLN A 118 -1.28 1.67 -5.05
C GLN A 118 -0.24 2.78 -5.30
N PHE A 119 -0.44 4.00 -4.78
CA PHE A 119 0.48 5.12 -5.03
C PHE A 119 1.89 4.88 -4.48
N PHE A 120 1.99 4.27 -3.30
CA PHE A 120 3.29 3.94 -2.72
C PHE A 120 4.04 2.97 -3.63
N ASP A 121 3.41 1.84 -3.97
CA ASP A 121 3.99 0.81 -4.84
C ASP A 121 4.39 1.36 -6.21
N ALA A 122 3.58 2.25 -6.76
CA ALA A 122 3.89 2.94 -8.01
C ALA A 122 5.15 3.79 -7.88
N CYS A 123 5.21 4.70 -6.89
CA CYS A 123 6.37 5.56 -6.68
C CYS A 123 7.64 4.76 -6.31
N PHE A 124 7.48 3.67 -5.57
CA PHE A 124 8.57 2.76 -5.23
C PHE A 124 9.12 2.06 -6.48
N ASN A 125 8.27 1.60 -7.39
CA ASN A 125 8.71 1.02 -8.66
C ASN A 125 9.37 2.07 -9.58
N LEU A 126 8.90 3.32 -9.60
CA LEU A 126 9.61 4.40 -10.30
C LEU A 126 11.03 4.58 -9.74
N ARG A 127 11.18 4.54 -8.41
CA ARG A 127 12.48 4.61 -7.74
C ARG A 127 13.38 3.40 -8.02
N ARG A 128 12.80 2.22 -8.25
CA ARG A 128 13.52 0.97 -8.47
C ARG A 128 14.20 0.94 -9.84
N ILE A 129 13.49 1.36 -10.88
CA ILE A 129 13.96 1.27 -12.28
C ILE A 129 14.79 2.49 -12.70
N LEU A 130 14.79 3.57 -11.91
CA LEU A 130 15.55 4.78 -12.19
C LEU A 130 16.93 4.67 -11.53
N LYS A 131 17.98 4.90 -12.33
CA LYS A 131 19.36 4.97 -11.85
C LYS A 131 19.56 6.04 -10.80
N GLU A 132 20.59 5.87 -9.96
CA GLU A 132 21.11 6.94 -9.11
C GLU A 132 21.38 8.22 -9.90
N ASN A 133 21.00 9.37 -9.36
CA ASN A 133 21.06 10.69 -10.00
C ASN A 133 20.18 10.87 -11.26
N GLY A 134 19.39 9.86 -11.62
CA GLY A 134 18.41 9.93 -12.70
C GLY A 134 17.29 10.93 -12.43
N SER A 135 16.65 11.39 -13.50
CA SER A 135 15.61 12.41 -13.48
C SER A 135 14.20 11.79 -13.56
N LEU A 136 13.26 12.29 -12.77
CA LEU A 136 11.85 11.92 -12.83
C LEU A 136 10.99 13.17 -13.10
N LEU A 137 10.18 13.13 -14.15
CA LEU A 137 9.21 14.18 -14.49
C LEU A 137 7.78 13.64 -14.36
N ILE A 138 6.99 14.26 -13.50
CA ILE A 138 5.59 13.88 -13.25
C ILE A 138 4.67 15.05 -13.60
N SER A 139 3.55 14.76 -14.27
CA SER A 139 2.43 15.70 -14.42
C SER A 139 1.17 15.15 -13.75
N ILE A 140 0.49 15.98 -12.96
CA ILE A 140 -0.79 15.67 -12.33
C ILE A 140 -1.74 16.86 -12.49
N PRO A 141 -3.06 16.62 -12.60
CA PRO A 141 -4.05 17.69 -12.67
C PRO A 141 -4.19 18.34 -11.28
N ASP A 142 -4.62 19.60 -11.28
CA ASP A 142 -5.13 20.29 -10.09
C ASP A 142 -6.55 19.76 -9.75
N GLU A 143 -7.13 20.28 -8.66
CA GLU A 143 -8.49 19.92 -8.23
C GLU A 143 -9.52 20.20 -9.34
N ASP A 144 -10.36 19.22 -9.62
CA ASP A 144 -11.43 19.27 -10.62
C ASP A 144 -12.78 19.01 -9.93
N PRO A 145 -13.64 20.03 -9.80
CA PRO A 145 -14.93 19.91 -9.11
C PRO A 145 -15.93 19.04 -9.88
N THR A 146 -15.65 18.67 -11.13
CA THR A 146 -16.51 17.78 -11.94
C THR A 146 -16.30 16.31 -11.62
N ILE A 147 -15.27 15.95 -10.86
CA ILE A 147 -14.99 14.58 -10.44
C ILE A 147 -15.89 14.23 -9.24
N ILE A 148 -16.77 13.25 -9.44
CA ILE A 148 -17.71 12.76 -8.41
C ILE A 148 -17.29 11.34 -8.05
N ASP A 149 -17.18 11.05 -6.75
CA ASP A 149 -16.75 9.75 -6.24
C ASP A 149 -15.45 9.23 -6.88
N GLN A 150 -14.49 10.15 -7.08
CA GLN A 150 -13.20 9.90 -7.72
C GLN A 150 -13.28 9.44 -9.17
N ARG A 151 -14.42 9.57 -9.86
CA ARG A 151 -14.54 9.26 -11.28
C ARG A 151 -14.97 10.46 -12.11
N ASP A 152 -14.47 10.51 -13.34
CA ASP A 152 -14.94 11.49 -14.32
C ASP A 152 -16.24 11.04 -14.98
N SER A 153 -16.82 11.90 -15.83
CA SER A 153 -18.07 11.60 -16.56
C SER A 153 -17.97 10.42 -17.53
N LYS A 154 -16.76 9.92 -17.80
CA LYS A 154 -16.51 8.74 -18.64
C LYS A 154 -16.21 7.48 -17.82
N GLY A 155 -16.39 7.55 -16.50
CA GLY A 155 -16.18 6.43 -15.58
C GLY A 155 -14.71 6.14 -15.26
N ARG A 156 -13.76 6.97 -15.72
CA ARG A 156 -12.33 6.78 -15.41
C ARG A 156 -12.04 7.22 -14.00
N LEU A 157 -11.21 6.46 -13.29
CA LEU A 157 -10.70 6.84 -11.98
C LEU A 157 -9.83 8.11 -12.14
N PHE A 158 -10.08 9.11 -11.31
CA PHE A 158 -9.41 10.39 -11.31
C PHE A 158 -9.17 10.81 -9.86
N ASN A 159 -8.07 10.31 -9.29
CA ASN A 159 -7.63 10.73 -7.97
C ASN A 159 -7.07 12.14 -8.01
N GLN A 160 -7.70 13.01 -7.21
CA GLN A 160 -7.32 14.42 -7.06
C GLN A 160 -6.09 14.53 -6.15
N LEU A 161 -4.91 14.30 -6.73
CA LEU A 161 -3.64 14.21 -6.03
C LEU A 161 -3.15 15.59 -5.58
N ASN A 162 -2.98 15.78 -4.27
CA ASN A 162 -2.32 16.97 -3.76
C ASN A 162 -0.80 16.94 -4.11
N PRO A 163 -0.26 17.94 -4.82
CA PRO A 163 1.13 17.93 -5.28
C PRO A 163 2.15 17.89 -4.14
N GLU A 164 1.86 18.52 -3.00
CA GLU A 164 2.77 18.50 -1.85
C GLU A 164 2.79 17.15 -1.15
N LYS A 165 1.66 16.44 -1.10
CA LYS A 165 1.58 15.07 -0.59
C LYS A 165 2.41 14.11 -1.45
N LEU A 166 2.33 14.26 -2.78
CA LEU A 166 3.16 13.49 -3.71
C LEU A 166 4.65 13.82 -3.55
N LYS A 167 4.98 15.11 -3.41
CA LYS A 167 6.36 15.58 -3.20
C LYS A 167 6.96 15.00 -1.92
N LEU A 168 6.20 14.95 -0.81
CA LEU A 168 6.65 14.30 0.42
C LEU A 168 6.88 12.79 0.22
N LEU A 169 5.96 12.09 -0.46
CA LEU A 169 6.10 10.65 -0.71
C LEU A 169 7.39 10.36 -1.49
N LEU A 170 7.64 11.09 -2.57
CA LEU A 170 8.85 10.93 -3.38
C LEU A 170 10.11 11.31 -2.59
N GLU A 171 10.09 12.39 -1.81
CA GLU A 171 11.23 12.75 -0.96
C GLU A 171 11.56 11.69 0.09
N ARG A 172 10.55 11.04 0.68
CA ARG A 172 10.78 9.92 1.59
C ARG A 172 11.41 8.71 0.89
N LEU A 173 11.18 8.54 -0.41
CA LEU A 173 11.80 7.52 -1.25
C LEU A 173 13.23 7.90 -1.73
N GLY A 174 13.73 9.09 -1.39
CA GLY A 174 15.08 9.56 -1.73
C GLY A 174 15.13 10.50 -2.94
N PHE A 175 14.00 10.92 -3.48
CA PHE A 175 13.97 11.93 -4.54
C PHE A 175 14.15 13.34 -3.98
N GLN A 176 15.00 14.14 -4.60
CA GLN A 176 15.02 15.58 -4.37
C GLN A 176 14.14 16.27 -5.41
N ASN A 177 13.15 17.06 -4.98
CA ASN A 177 12.43 17.93 -5.90
C ASN A 177 13.34 19.06 -6.37
N LEU A 178 13.46 19.24 -7.69
CA LEU A 178 14.25 20.30 -8.31
C LEU A 178 13.37 21.50 -8.66
N ASN A 179 12.20 21.25 -9.27
CA ASN A 179 11.30 22.31 -9.69
C ASN A 179 9.82 21.90 -9.54
N HIS A 180 8.97 22.91 -9.49
CA HIS A 180 7.51 22.81 -9.52
C HIS A 180 6.95 23.92 -10.41
N TRP A 181 6.28 23.53 -11.49
CA TRP A 181 5.60 24.44 -12.41
C TRP A 181 4.09 24.21 -12.40
N THR A 182 3.34 25.21 -12.86
CA THR A 182 1.88 25.16 -13.02
C THR A 182 1.46 25.67 -14.39
N ASN A 183 0.72 24.87 -15.15
CA ASN A 183 0.30 25.19 -16.50
C ASN A 183 -1.22 25.19 -16.64
N ALA A 184 -1.72 25.95 -17.61
CA ALA A 184 -3.07 25.75 -18.13
C ALA A 184 -3.16 24.41 -18.87
N ASP A 185 -4.37 23.86 -18.98
CA ASP A 185 -4.62 22.61 -19.67
C ASP A 185 -4.46 22.71 -21.19
N SER A 186 -3.60 21.87 -21.78
CA SER A 186 -3.32 21.84 -23.23
C SER A 186 -4.51 21.40 -24.10
N LEU A 187 -5.57 20.87 -23.48
CA LEU A 187 -6.84 20.55 -24.13
C LEU A 187 -7.86 21.71 -24.03
N ASN A 188 -7.43 22.90 -23.56
CA ASN A 188 -8.25 24.10 -23.41
C ASN A 188 -9.54 23.88 -22.58
N ARG A 189 -9.49 23.01 -21.57
CA ARG A 189 -10.59 22.90 -20.59
C ARG A 189 -10.40 24.01 -19.56
N ASP A 190 -11.15 25.11 -19.70
CA ASP A 190 -11.02 26.38 -18.95
C ASP A 190 -10.93 26.28 -17.41
N HIS A 191 -11.29 25.14 -16.83
CA HIS A 191 -11.30 24.88 -15.38
C HIS A 191 -10.13 24.03 -14.87
N ARG A 192 -9.21 23.55 -15.73
CA ARG A 192 -8.13 22.63 -15.31
C ARG A 192 -6.75 23.29 -15.36
N LYS A 193 -6.01 23.13 -14.27
CA LYS A 193 -4.58 23.43 -14.18
C LYS A 193 -3.80 22.13 -14.03
N TRP A 194 -2.52 22.16 -14.39
CA TRP A 194 -1.62 21.04 -14.25
C TRP A 194 -0.43 21.42 -13.40
N HIS A 195 -0.01 20.51 -12.52
CA HIS A 195 1.25 20.61 -11.80
C HIS A 195 2.28 19.73 -12.51
N ILE A 196 3.43 20.32 -12.84
CA ILE A 196 4.58 19.61 -13.39
C ILE A 196 5.68 19.64 -12.34
N LEU A 197 6.15 18.46 -11.93
CA LEU A 197 7.13 18.29 -10.87
C LEU A 197 8.34 17.54 -11.41
N SER A 198 9.53 18.13 -11.26
CA SER A 198 10.79 17.45 -11.58
C SER A 198 11.52 17.04 -10.31
N PHE A 199 12.07 15.83 -10.34
CA PHE A 199 12.82 15.25 -9.25
C PHE A 199 14.12 14.64 -9.76
N ARG A 200 15.10 14.52 -8.86
CA ARG A 200 16.32 13.74 -9.06
C ARG A 200 16.49 12.74 -7.93
N LEU A 201 16.79 11.49 -8.25
CA LEU A 201 17.08 10.50 -7.22
C LEU A 201 18.45 10.79 -6.61
N GLN A 202 18.52 11.14 -5.32
CA GLN A 202 19.79 11.46 -4.65
C GLN A 202 20.35 10.26 -3.89
N ASN A 203 21.68 10.22 -3.79
CA ASN A 203 22.36 9.40 -2.78
C ASN A 203 22.13 10.02 -1.41
N MET A 204 21.66 9.20 -0.47
CA MET A 204 21.30 9.58 0.90
C MET A 204 22.55 9.82 1.77
N ASP A 205 23.52 10.60 1.28
CA ASP A 205 24.61 11.11 2.10
C ASP A 205 24.08 12.29 2.92
N GLY A 206 23.63 11.98 4.14
CA GLY A 206 22.83 12.78 5.08
C GLY A 206 23.44 14.09 5.60
N SER A 207 24.12 14.86 4.76
CA SER A 207 24.92 16.02 5.15
C SER A 207 24.15 17.34 5.22
N ARG A 208 22.97 17.49 4.61
CA ARG A 208 22.35 18.83 4.41
C ARG A 208 21.36 19.30 5.49
N GLY A 209 20.96 18.44 6.42
CA GLY A 209 19.87 18.78 7.35
C GLY A 209 20.30 19.26 8.75
N LEU A 210 21.54 18.96 9.16
CA LEU A 210 22.03 19.23 10.52
C LEU A 210 22.06 20.74 10.86
N ASP A 211 22.47 21.59 9.92
CA ASP A 211 22.58 23.04 10.14
C ASP A 211 21.21 23.72 10.41
N LYS A 212 20.15 23.22 9.78
CA LYS A 212 18.78 23.72 10.01
C LYS A 212 18.27 23.30 11.40
N ILE A 213 18.47 22.05 11.80
CA ILE A 213 18.10 21.53 13.13
C ILE A 213 18.80 22.33 14.22
N GLU A 214 20.10 22.56 14.07
CA GLU A 214 20.89 23.23 15.07
C GLU A 214 20.42 24.68 15.27
N SER A 215 20.06 25.38 14.20
CA SER A 215 19.52 26.74 14.29
C SER A 215 18.13 26.81 14.99
N VAL A 216 17.29 25.79 14.84
CA VAL A 216 15.95 25.71 15.47
C VAL A 216 16.03 25.34 16.95
N LEU A 217 16.98 24.45 17.30
CA LEU A 217 17.18 23.98 18.67
C LEU A 217 18.04 24.93 19.53
N ASN A 218 19.05 25.60 18.97
CA ASN A 218 20.03 26.40 19.74
C ASN A 218 19.63 27.88 19.95
N LYS A 219 18.68 28.45 19.20
CA LYS A 219 18.41 29.91 19.21
C LYS A 219 17.42 30.41 20.27
N ASP A 220 17.16 29.70 21.37
CA ASP A 220 16.13 30.11 22.33
C ASP A 220 16.57 29.99 23.80
N LYS A 221 16.57 31.11 24.54
CA LYS A 221 16.69 31.16 26.01
C LYS A 221 15.32 30.83 26.61
N LYS A 222 15.07 29.59 27.07
CA LYS A 222 13.79 29.27 27.74
C LYS A 222 13.90 28.34 28.95
N ASP A 223 12.95 28.53 29.85
CA ASP A 223 12.92 28.08 31.25
C ASP A 223 12.25 26.72 31.52
N THR A 224 11.86 25.97 30.47
CA THR A 224 11.06 24.73 30.56
C THR A 224 11.39 23.72 29.45
N THR A 225 11.13 22.41 29.68
CA THR A 225 11.39 21.35 28.67
C THR A 225 10.31 21.24 27.56
N TYR A 226 9.27 22.07 27.60
CA TYR A 226 8.11 22.01 26.69
C TYR A 226 8.42 22.15 25.20
N LYS A 227 9.39 22.98 24.82
CA LYS A 227 9.76 23.14 23.40
C LYS A 227 10.37 21.85 22.86
N LEU A 228 11.28 21.24 23.61
CA LEU A 228 11.92 19.97 23.27
C LEU A 228 10.87 18.85 23.19
N ALA A 229 9.91 18.83 24.12
CA ALA A 229 8.77 17.92 24.08
C ALA A 229 7.89 18.10 22.84
N LEU A 230 7.66 19.34 22.39
CA LEU A 230 6.91 19.61 21.15
C LEU A 230 7.65 19.05 19.93
N PHE A 231 8.92 19.40 19.75
CA PHE A 231 9.69 18.93 18.58
C PHE A 231 9.89 17.42 18.57
N ARG A 232 10.13 16.81 19.73
CA ARG A 232 10.18 15.35 19.87
C ARG A 232 8.83 14.71 19.51
N ALA A 233 7.71 15.24 20.01
CA ALA A 233 6.38 14.74 19.67
C ALA A 233 6.09 14.85 18.17
N LEU A 234 6.40 15.99 17.55
CA LEU A 234 6.20 16.18 16.13
C LEU A 234 7.06 15.24 15.28
N ALA A 235 8.33 15.03 15.65
CA ALA A 235 9.21 14.08 14.96
C ALA A 235 8.73 12.63 15.11
N ASP A 236 8.34 12.20 16.31
CA ASP A 236 7.78 10.86 16.56
C ASP A 236 6.51 10.61 15.73
N ILE A 237 5.60 11.58 15.69
CA ILE A 237 4.35 11.47 14.92
C ILE A 237 4.66 11.52 13.42
N ALA A 238 5.57 12.39 12.96
CA ALA A 238 5.96 12.46 11.57
C ALA A 238 6.59 11.15 11.05
N GLN A 239 7.32 10.41 11.89
CA GLN A 239 7.87 9.11 11.49
C GLN A 239 6.84 7.98 11.50
N SER A 240 6.04 7.90 12.56
CA SER A 240 5.19 6.73 12.81
C SER A 240 3.77 6.87 12.29
N GLN A 241 3.33 8.11 12.03
CA GLN A 241 1.94 8.50 11.80
C GLN A 241 1.88 9.65 10.77
N HIS A 242 2.74 9.65 9.75
CA HIS A 242 2.82 10.75 8.78
C HIS A 242 1.50 11.02 8.03
N LYS A 243 0.63 10.00 7.91
CA LYS A 243 -0.69 10.11 7.29
C LYS A 243 -1.77 10.70 8.22
N SER A 244 -1.47 10.89 9.51
CA SER A 244 -2.43 11.42 10.49
C SER A 244 -2.68 12.93 10.39
N VAL A 245 -1.91 13.65 9.56
CA VAL A 245 -2.10 15.08 9.32
C VAL A 245 -3.12 15.34 8.22
N LEU A 246 -3.85 16.44 8.36
CA LEU A 246 -4.68 16.98 7.30
C LEU A 246 -3.82 17.89 6.42
N TRP A 247 -3.85 17.64 5.12
CA TRP A 247 -3.19 18.45 4.11
C TRP A 247 -4.13 19.54 3.65
N HIS A 248 -3.65 20.78 3.65
CA HIS A 248 -4.41 21.94 3.18
C HIS A 248 -3.78 22.47 1.90
N PHE A 249 -4.61 22.97 0.98
CA PHE A 249 -4.14 23.53 -0.30
C PHE A 249 -3.38 24.87 -0.13
N ASP A 250 -3.43 25.49 1.05
CA ASP A 250 -2.70 26.72 1.39
C ASP A 250 -1.24 26.48 1.82
N LYS A 251 -0.66 25.34 1.43
CA LYS A 251 0.70 24.89 1.79
C LYS A 251 0.92 24.70 3.29
N ARG A 252 -0.14 24.35 4.02
CA ARG A 252 -0.06 24.00 5.45
C ARG A 252 -0.51 22.57 5.69
N VAL A 253 -0.03 22.01 6.79
CA VAL A 253 -0.59 20.80 7.37
C VAL A 253 -1.12 21.09 8.76
N SER A 254 -2.08 20.28 9.21
CA SER A 254 -2.57 20.37 10.58
C SER A 254 -2.66 19.00 11.25
N LEU A 255 -2.29 18.97 12.53
CA LEU A 255 -2.32 17.77 13.37
C LEU A 255 -3.20 17.99 14.61
N PRO A 256 -4.01 17.00 15.04
CA PRO A 256 -4.78 17.13 16.27
C PRO A 256 -3.86 17.38 17.47
N ILE A 257 -4.16 18.41 18.27
CA ILE A 257 -3.34 18.73 19.46
C ILE A 257 -3.29 17.56 20.45
N GLN A 258 -4.35 16.76 20.49
CA GLN A 258 -4.42 15.58 21.33
C GLN A 258 -3.32 14.56 21.00
N SER A 259 -2.94 14.38 19.72
CA SER A 259 -1.85 13.48 19.33
C SER A 259 -0.52 13.90 19.95
N ILE A 260 -0.28 15.22 20.05
CA ILE A 260 0.90 15.79 20.71
C ILE A 260 0.82 15.59 22.23
N SER A 261 -0.35 15.84 22.84
CA SER A 261 -0.58 15.65 24.27
C SER A 261 -0.41 14.20 24.72
N GLU A 262 -0.85 13.24 23.92
CA GLU A 262 -0.66 11.80 24.20
C GLU A 262 0.83 11.44 24.21
N LYS A 263 1.63 11.99 23.29
CA LYS A 263 3.09 11.84 23.29
C LYS A 263 3.75 12.48 24.51
N TRP A 264 3.30 13.67 24.92
CA TRP A 264 3.78 14.29 26.15
C TRP A 264 3.49 13.43 27.37
N LEU A 265 2.30 12.85 27.47
CA LEU A 265 1.99 11.91 28.55
C LEU A 265 3.00 10.77 28.59
N GLU A 266 3.29 10.13 27.45
CA GLU A 266 4.28 9.05 27.34
C GLU A 266 5.69 9.50 27.79
N TYR A 267 6.14 10.69 27.37
CA TYR A 267 7.50 11.17 27.71
C TYR A 267 7.66 11.60 29.16
N TYR A 268 6.64 12.25 29.73
CA TYR A 268 6.69 12.76 31.10
C TYR A 268 6.33 11.70 32.14
N TRP A 269 5.74 10.56 31.75
CA TRP A 269 5.37 9.51 32.69
C TRP A 269 6.58 8.93 33.44
N PRO A 270 7.65 8.43 32.79
CA PRO A 270 8.82 7.90 33.50
C PRO A 270 9.50 8.96 34.38
N ILE A 271 9.51 10.22 33.93
CA ILE A 271 10.06 11.36 34.67
C ILE A 271 9.29 11.62 35.97
N CYS A 272 7.96 11.50 35.95
CA CYS A 272 7.11 11.72 37.11
C CYS A 272 7.00 10.48 38.01
N GLU A 273 7.16 9.29 37.43
CA GLU A 273 7.10 8.02 38.15
C GLU A 273 8.38 7.72 38.94
N SER A 274 9.52 8.26 38.47
CA SER A 274 10.84 8.18 39.09
C SER A 274 10.83 8.40 40.60
N GLU A 275 11.60 7.59 41.32
CA GLU A 275 11.80 7.73 42.78
C GLU A 275 12.48 9.04 43.14
N ILE A 276 13.38 9.51 42.28
CA ILE A 276 14.04 10.81 42.41
C ILE A 276 13.16 11.87 41.72
N TYR A 277 12.94 13.01 42.39
CA TYR A 277 12.20 14.11 41.80
C TYR A 277 12.98 14.79 40.67
N ILE A 278 12.46 14.68 39.44
CA ILE A 278 13.11 15.22 38.25
C ILE A 278 12.47 16.57 37.84
N PRO A 279 13.17 17.71 37.97
CA PRO A 279 12.63 19.03 37.66
C PRO A 279 12.53 19.27 36.15
N GLN A 280 11.46 19.92 35.69
CA GLN A 280 11.20 20.14 34.25
C GLN A 280 11.00 21.63 33.89
N LYS A 281 11.14 22.49 34.88
CA LYS A 281 11.07 23.95 34.80
C LYS A 281 11.91 24.59 35.91
N TYR A 282 12.40 25.81 35.74
CA TYR A 282 13.08 26.52 36.82
C TYR A 282 12.18 26.70 38.05
N GLY A 283 12.68 26.27 39.21
CA GLY A 283 11.91 26.28 40.46
C GLY A 283 10.92 25.12 40.62
N ASP A 284 10.91 24.15 39.70
CA ASP A 284 10.19 22.88 39.86
C ASP A 284 10.90 22.03 40.93
N ARG A 285 10.31 21.91 42.12
CA ARG A 285 10.87 21.21 43.28
C ARG A 285 9.75 20.52 44.05
N ILE A 286 10.12 19.52 44.86
CA ILE A 286 9.23 18.94 45.87
C ILE A 286 8.69 20.12 46.73
N ASP A 287 7.37 20.25 46.83
CA ASP A 287 6.64 21.31 47.56
C ASP A 287 6.63 22.73 46.97
N SER A 288 7.06 22.90 45.70
CA SER A 288 6.96 24.17 45.00
C SER A 288 5.64 24.32 44.24
N THR A 289 5.02 25.51 44.31
CA THR A 289 3.89 25.90 43.45
C THR A 289 4.28 26.10 41.98
N ARG A 290 5.57 26.04 41.65
CA ARG A 290 6.13 26.28 40.31
C ARG A 290 6.39 25.00 39.50
N SER A 291 5.78 23.87 39.87
CA SER A 291 5.88 22.62 39.10
C SER A 291 5.27 22.73 37.70
N ILE A 292 5.58 21.78 36.81
CA ILE A 292 4.95 21.71 35.49
C ILE A 292 3.43 21.53 35.63
N ALA A 293 2.68 22.19 34.73
CA ALA A 293 1.27 22.51 34.94
C ALA A 293 0.35 21.28 35.04
N PHE A 294 0.81 20.11 34.62
CA PHE A 294 0.07 18.86 34.57
C PHE A 294 0.64 17.78 35.51
N ARG A 295 1.71 18.05 36.29
CA ARG A 295 2.37 17.05 37.15
C ARG A 295 1.41 16.39 38.13
N ALA A 296 0.56 17.18 38.81
CA ALA A 296 -0.38 16.66 39.80
C ALA A 296 -1.39 15.67 39.19
N LEU A 297 -1.98 16.01 38.03
CA LEU A 297 -2.92 15.13 37.32
C LEU A 297 -2.22 13.88 36.77
N LEU A 298 -0.99 14.01 36.27
CA LEU A 298 -0.19 12.88 35.81
C LEU A 298 0.16 11.94 36.96
N ASN A 299 0.54 12.45 38.13
CA ASN A 299 0.80 11.65 39.33
C ASN A 299 -0.45 10.90 39.82
N GLN A 300 -1.63 11.52 39.76
CA GLN A 300 -2.89 10.83 40.06
C GLN A 300 -3.11 9.64 39.12
N LEU A 301 -2.81 9.81 37.83
CA LEU A 301 -2.94 8.73 36.85
C LEU A 301 -1.89 7.63 37.07
N ILE A 302 -0.63 8.00 37.32
CA ILE A 302 0.46 7.08 37.66
C ILE A 302 0.10 6.23 38.88
N ALA A 303 -0.46 6.84 39.93
CA ALA A 303 -0.83 6.14 41.16
C ALA A 303 -1.82 4.99 40.92
N HIS A 304 -2.73 5.10 39.94
CA HIS A 304 -3.68 4.03 39.61
C HIS A 304 -3.01 2.82 38.93
N TYR A 305 -1.89 3.02 38.23
CA TYR A 305 -1.24 1.98 37.42
C TYR A 305 0.13 1.54 37.96
N ARG A 306 0.70 2.25 38.93
CA ARG A 306 2.04 1.98 39.50
C ARG A 306 2.22 0.51 39.92
N THR A 307 1.20 -0.10 40.52
CA THR A 307 1.22 -1.52 40.93
C THR A 307 0.62 -2.49 39.90
N SER A 308 0.09 -1.97 38.80
CA SER A 308 -0.70 -2.71 37.80
C SER A 308 -0.01 -2.80 36.43
N GLY A 309 1.32 -2.63 36.38
CA GLY A 309 2.12 -2.67 35.15
C GLY A 309 2.40 -1.30 34.51
N GLY A 310 2.22 -0.21 35.25
CA GLY A 310 2.69 1.13 34.92
C GLY A 310 2.11 1.72 33.62
N LEU A 311 2.93 2.49 32.91
CA LEU A 311 2.57 3.16 31.66
C LEU A 311 1.97 2.20 30.63
N ASN A 312 2.56 1.01 30.48
CA ASN A 312 2.14 0.05 29.45
C ASN A 312 0.71 -0.47 29.69
N ALA A 313 0.40 -0.84 30.93
CA ALA A 313 -0.95 -1.24 31.32
C ALA A 313 -1.98 -0.15 31.06
N PHE A 314 -1.64 1.11 31.37
CA PHE A 314 -2.49 2.26 31.08
C PHE A 314 -2.74 2.41 29.58
N LEU A 315 -1.68 2.34 28.75
CA LEU A 315 -1.82 2.48 27.30
C LEU A 315 -2.69 1.38 26.71
N ILE A 316 -2.55 0.12 27.16
CA ILE A 316 -3.39 -0.99 26.70
C ILE A 316 -4.86 -0.75 27.08
N SER A 317 -5.15 -0.42 28.34
CA SER A 317 -6.53 -0.14 28.80
C SER A 317 -7.14 1.06 28.07
N ARG A 318 -6.34 2.08 27.74
CA ARG A 318 -6.78 3.24 26.97
C ARG A 318 -7.10 2.88 25.52
N LYS A 319 -6.16 2.23 24.82
CA LYS A 319 -6.34 1.81 23.41
C LYS A 319 -7.55 0.88 23.25
N SER A 320 -7.81 0.05 24.26
CA SER A 320 -8.89 -0.94 24.27
C SER A 320 -10.21 -0.39 24.81
N GLY A 321 -10.34 0.92 25.06
CA GLY A 321 -11.57 1.54 25.59
C GLY A 321 -11.96 1.14 27.03
N GLN A 322 -11.10 0.40 27.73
CA GLN A 322 -11.34 -0.26 29.02
C GLN A 322 -10.95 0.60 30.24
N LEU A 323 -10.76 1.91 30.09
CA LEU A 323 -10.51 2.78 31.24
C LEU A 323 -11.71 2.82 32.18
N SER A 324 -11.49 2.60 33.49
CA SER A 324 -12.51 2.78 34.53
C SER A 324 -13.07 4.21 34.53
N LYS A 325 -14.25 4.42 35.11
CA LYS A 325 -14.88 5.75 35.15
C LYS A 325 -14.00 6.78 35.87
N GLU A 326 -13.34 6.44 36.98
CA GLU A 326 -12.44 7.37 37.68
C GLU A 326 -11.22 7.70 36.81
N VAL A 327 -10.55 6.67 36.28
CA VAL A 327 -9.34 6.85 35.45
C VAL A 327 -9.65 7.67 34.20
N ARG A 328 -10.80 7.44 33.56
CA ARG A 328 -11.25 8.19 32.38
C ARG A 328 -11.46 9.66 32.70
N SER A 329 -12.00 9.97 33.88
CA SER A 329 -12.19 11.36 34.36
C SER A 329 -10.85 12.07 34.58
N VAL A 330 -9.90 11.42 35.26
CA VAL A 330 -8.54 11.95 35.46
C VAL A 330 -7.82 12.15 34.13
N TYR A 331 -7.87 11.17 33.23
CA TYR A 331 -7.27 11.22 31.91
C TYR A 331 -7.82 12.39 31.07
N SER A 332 -9.15 12.57 31.02
CA SER A 332 -9.78 13.67 30.29
C SER A 332 -9.32 15.05 30.79
N LYS A 333 -9.26 15.22 32.13
CA LYS A 333 -8.73 16.44 32.76
C LYS A 333 -7.25 16.66 32.42
N LEU A 334 -6.44 15.60 32.46
CA LEU A 334 -5.02 15.64 32.12
C LEU A 334 -4.80 16.06 30.66
N ILE A 335 -5.49 15.44 29.70
CA ILE A 335 -5.39 15.79 28.28
C ILE A 335 -5.84 17.23 28.03
N SER A 336 -6.93 17.68 28.65
CA SER A 336 -7.35 19.08 28.56
C SER A 336 -6.26 20.04 29.08
N LYS A 337 -5.62 19.71 30.20
CA LYS A 337 -4.53 20.50 30.77
C LYS A 337 -3.28 20.50 29.88
N LEU A 338 -2.92 19.36 29.30
CA LEU A 338 -1.82 19.23 28.34
C LEU A 338 -2.08 20.06 27.07
N ASN A 339 -3.27 19.92 26.46
CA ASN A 339 -3.67 20.69 25.29
C ASN A 339 -3.52 22.21 25.54
N ASN A 340 -4.03 22.69 26.68
CA ASN A 340 -3.91 24.10 27.04
C ASN A 340 -2.46 24.54 27.26
N THR A 341 -1.63 23.67 27.85
CA THR A 341 -0.20 23.96 28.10
C THR A 341 0.61 24.00 26.81
N ILE A 342 0.36 23.07 25.88
CA ILE A 342 0.99 23.03 24.55
C ILE A 342 0.59 24.26 23.73
N LYS A 343 -0.72 24.57 23.71
CA LYS A 343 -1.27 25.74 23.02
C LYS A 343 -0.64 27.03 23.55
N ALA A 344 -0.80 27.30 24.85
CA ALA A 344 -0.36 28.55 25.47
C ALA A 344 1.16 28.65 25.61
N GLY A 345 1.90 27.55 25.46
CA GLY A 345 3.34 27.49 25.56
C GLY A 345 3.99 27.39 24.17
N PRO A 346 4.57 26.23 23.83
CA PRO A 346 5.46 26.11 22.68
C PRO A 346 4.78 26.35 21.32
N VAL A 347 3.46 26.15 21.17
CA VAL A 347 2.77 26.46 19.91
C VAL A 347 2.72 27.98 19.67
N THR A 348 2.39 28.78 20.69
CA THR A 348 2.35 30.25 20.57
C THR A 348 3.75 30.87 20.51
N TYR A 349 4.73 30.32 21.23
CA TYR A 349 6.03 30.97 21.40
C TYR A 349 7.18 30.39 20.57
N SER A 350 6.95 29.39 19.72
CA SER A 350 7.98 28.89 18.79
C SER A 350 7.91 29.68 17.47
N GLY A 351 8.76 30.71 17.36
CA GLY A 351 8.92 31.54 16.16
C GLY A 351 9.99 31.01 15.19
N GLY A 352 9.90 31.43 13.93
CA GLY A 352 10.78 31.02 12.83
C GLY A 352 12.07 31.84 12.75
N ILE A 353 13.02 31.37 11.94
CA ILE A 353 14.41 31.84 11.93
C ILE A 353 14.60 33.30 11.49
N ASN A 354 13.66 33.97 10.81
CA ASN A 354 13.92 35.33 10.25
C ASN A 354 12.71 36.29 10.12
N SER A 355 11.56 36.01 10.72
CA SER A 355 10.46 36.98 10.73
C SER A 355 9.69 36.82 12.03
N GLY A 356 9.18 37.89 12.63
CA GLY A 356 8.38 37.86 13.87
C GLY A 356 7.04 37.12 13.76
N GLN A 357 6.95 36.10 12.89
CA GLN A 357 5.78 35.25 12.67
C GLN A 357 5.96 33.91 13.38
N THR A 358 4.88 33.44 14.01
CA THR A 358 4.79 32.14 14.68
C THR A 358 4.78 31.02 13.63
N VAL A 359 5.68 30.03 13.77
CA VAL A 359 5.74 28.87 12.85
C VAL A 359 4.51 27.99 13.01
N PHE A 360 3.99 27.90 14.23
CA PHE A 360 2.80 27.13 14.54
C PHE A 360 1.62 28.06 14.81
N SER A 361 0.42 27.62 14.44
CA SER A 361 -0.82 28.25 14.89
C SER A 361 -1.83 27.22 15.34
N TYR A 362 -2.82 27.63 16.13
CA TYR A 362 -3.84 26.73 16.67
C TYR A 362 -5.23 27.21 16.29
N ARG A 363 -6.05 26.30 15.73
CA ARG A 363 -7.48 26.52 15.43
C ARG A 363 -8.21 25.19 15.53
N ASP A 364 -9.44 25.17 16.06
CA ASP A 364 -10.32 23.98 16.04
C ASP A 364 -9.69 22.67 16.56
N LYS A 365 -8.92 22.74 17.66
CA LYS A 365 -8.17 21.60 18.25
C LYS A 365 -7.07 21.03 17.34
N GLN A 366 -6.67 21.77 16.31
CA GLN A 366 -5.61 21.44 15.38
C GLN A 366 -4.42 22.39 15.55
N VAL A 367 -3.21 21.85 15.45
CA VAL A 367 -1.97 22.61 15.37
C VAL A 367 -1.55 22.65 13.90
N TYR A 368 -1.53 23.85 13.33
CA TYR A 368 -1.15 24.12 11.95
C TYR A 368 0.34 24.47 11.86
N MET A 369 1.00 24.00 10.81
CA MET A 369 2.38 24.35 10.48
C MET A 369 2.58 24.37 8.96
N PRO A 370 3.61 25.06 8.46
CA PRO A 370 3.99 25.00 7.05
C PRO A 370 4.32 23.56 6.63
N VAL A 371 3.96 23.20 5.39
CA VAL A 371 4.26 21.89 4.80
C VAL A 371 5.76 21.58 4.86
N GLU A 372 6.62 22.59 4.64
CA GLU A 372 8.07 22.45 4.66
C GLU A 372 8.57 21.97 6.02
N VAL A 373 8.03 22.51 7.12
CA VAL A 373 8.40 22.10 8.48
C VAL A 373 8.03 20.64 8.74
N TRP A 374 6.83 20.23 8.33
CA TRP A 374 6.37 18.85 8.48
C TRP A 374 7.22 17.86 7.67
N ARG A 375 7.62 18.24 6.46
CA ARG A 375 8.47 17.42 5.60
C ARG A 375 9.85 17.23 6.20
N GLU A 376 10.47 18.31 6.67
CA GLU A 376 11.76 18.25 7.35
C GLU A 376 11.66 17.36 8.60
N LEU A 377 10.61 17.47 9.41
CA LEU A 377 10.36 16.58 10.55
C LEU A 377 10.21 15.11 10.13
N THR A 378 9.63 14.83 8.98
CA THR A 378 9.43 13.47 8.46
C THR A 378 10.73 12.87 7.94
N ILE A 379 11.56 13.67 7.25
CA ILE A 379 12.83 13.23 6.66
C ILE A 379 13.93 13.14 7.73
N MET A 380 13.99 14.13 8.62
CA MET A 380 15.02 14.27 9.64
C MET A 380 14.65 13.74 11.01
N GLY A 381 13.46 13.15 11.15
CA GLY A 381 12.91 12.75 12.44
C GLY A 381 13.90 12.03 13.37
N PRO A 382 14.69 11.03 12.90
CA PRO A 382 15.56 10.25 13.80
C PRO A 382 16.61 11.13 14.47
N TRP A 383 17.24 12.01 13.69
CA TRP A 383 18.21 12.97 14.17
C TRP A 383 17.59 13.99 15.13
N ILE A 384 16.36 14.44 14.85
CA ILE A 384 15.62 15.37 15.73
C ILE A 384 15.28 14.69 17.06
N GLN A 385 14.90 13.41 17.04
CA GLN A 385 14.62 12.64 18.26
C GLN A 385 15.86 12.55 19.15
N ASP A 386 16.99 12.12 18.61
CA ASP A 386 18.22 11.96 19.39
C ASP A 386 18.72 13.30 19.93
N ALA A 387 18.72 14.35 19.09
CA ALA A 387 19.10 15.69 19.49
C ALA A 387 18.17 16.24 20.60
N THR A 388 16.86 16.06 20.47
CA THR A 388 15.90 16.54 21.49
C THR A 388 16.04 15.80 22.80
N ILE A 389 16.31 14.48 22.79
CA ILE A 389 16.57 13.70 24.02
C ILE A 389 17.80 14.22 24.74
N LEU A 390 18.93 14.37 24.03
CA LEU A 390 20.17 14.85 24.61
C LEU A 390 20.01 16.26 25.20
N ARG A 391 19.43 17.19 24.42
CA ARG A 391 19.19 18.56 24.88
C ARG A 391 18.22 18.63 26.06
N TRP A 392 17.23 17.74 26.10
CA TRP A 392 16.29 17.67 27.22
C TRP A 392 17.00 17.21 28.48
N ALA A 393 17.84 16.18 28.38
CA ALA A 393 18.63 15.69 29.48
C ALA A 393 19.60 16.76 30.03
N GLU A 394 20.33 17.46 29.16
CA GLU A 394 21.21 18.57 29.53
C GLU A 394 20.44 19.70 30.22
N LEU A 395 19.28 20.08 29.70
CA LEU A 395 18.44 21.11 30.30
C LEU A 395 17.94 20.68 31.68
N THR A 396 17.49 19.43 31.83
CA THR A 396 17.01 18.88 33.10
C THR A 396 18.13 18.85 34.16
N ALA A 397 19.34 18.46 33.77
CA ALA A 397 20.52 18.52 34.64
C ALA A 397 20.77 19.97 35.12
N LYS A 398 20.73 20.96 34.22
CA LYS A 398 20.84 22.38 34.60
C LYS A 398 19.71 22.83 35.55
N LEU A 399 18.46 22.44 35.28
CA LEU A 399 17.29 22.76 36.11
C LEU A 399 17.39 22.15 37.52
N SER A 400 18.08 21.03 37.66
CA SER A 400 18.39 20.39 38.95
C SER A 400 19.57 21.04 39.69
N ASN A 401 20.11 22.16 39.20
CA ASN A 401 21.37 22.74 39.68
C ASN A 401 22.52 21.72 39.65
N GLN A 402 22.62 20.92 38.58
CA GLN A 402 23.64 19.88 38.38
C GLN A 402 23.61 18.72 39.40
N GLN A 403 22.51 18.54 40.14
CA GLN A 403 22.35 17.39 41.04
C GLN A 403 22.08 16.09 40.26
N LEU A 404 21.46 16.18 39.09
CA LEU A 404 21.22 15.07 38.19
C LEU A 404 22.24 15.09 37.04
N ARG A 405 22.76 13.92 36.68
CA ARG A 405 23.58 13.76 35.47
C ARG A 405 22.68 13.63 34.25
N PRO A 406 23.05 14.19 33.08
CA PRO A 406 22.29 14.00 31.84
C PRO A 406 22.00 12.52 31.53
N SER A 407 22.95 11.60 31.77
CA SER A 407 22.75 10.16 31.53
C SER A 407 21.54 9.59 32.28
N GLN A 408 21.32 10.00 33.54
CA GLN A 408 20.18 9.52 34.34
C GLN A 408 18.85 9.99 33.76
N VAL A 409 18.83 11.19 33.16
CA VAL A 409 17.63 11.71 32.50
C VAL A 409 17.43 11.06 31.13
N ILE A 410 18.51 10.77 30.40
CA ILE A 410 18.47 10.01 29.15
C ILE A 410 17.82 8.65 29.39
N ASP A 411 18.23 7.92 30.44
CA ASP A 411 17.65 6.62 30.79
C ASP A 411 16.12 6.70 30.93
N LEU A 412 15.62 7.74 31.63
CA LEU A 412 14.18 7.99 31.78
C LEU A 412 13.48 8.37 30.46
N LEU A 413 14.14 9.17 29.62
CA LEU A 413 13.61 9.61 28.32
C LEU A 413 13.64 8.50 27.28
N LEU A 414 14.46 7.46 27.48
CA LEU A 414 14.56 6.26 26.66
C LEU A 414 13.70 5.11 27.17
N VAL A 415 13.04 5.24 28.33
CA VAL A 415 12.15 4.19 28.86
C VAL A 415 11.10 3.84 27.81
N ASN A 416 11.15 2.58 27.40
CA ASN A 416 10.27 2.00 26.41
C ASN A 416 9.16 1.20 27.12
N CYS A 417 7.96 1.16 26.55
CA CYS A 417 6.90 0.28 27.06
C CYS A 417 7.30 -1.18 26.86
N ASP A 418 7.23 -1.97 27.93
CA ASP A 418 7.58 -3.39 27.94
C ASP A 418 6.86 -4.18 26.81
N PRO A 419 7.57 -4.66 25.79
CA PRO A 419 6.95 -5.35 24.65
C PRO A 419 6.34 -6.71 25.00
N ASP A 420 6.73 -7.33 26.13
CA ASP A 420 6.39 -8.72 26.41
C ASP A 420 4.88 -8.91 26.62
N ARG A 421 4.19 -7.93 27.20
CA ARG A 421 2.75 -8.05 27.49
C ARG A 421 1.88 -8.11 26.23
N ASP A 422 2.22 -7.31 25.22
CA ASP A 422 1.51 -7.28 23.94
C ASP A 422 1.78 -8.55 23.12
N VAL A 423 3.04 -8.98 23.11
CA VAL A 423 3.46 -10.25 22.51
C VAL A 423 2.71 -11.43 23.13
N GLN A 424 2.56 -11.48 24.45
CA GLN A 424 1.84 -12.56 25.12
C GLN A 424 0.34 -12.58 24.80
N ALA A 425 -0.29 -11.41 24.67
CA ALA A 425 -1.71 -11.32 24.29
C ALA A 425 -1.93 -11.90 22.88
N VAL A 426 -1.13 -11.48 21.91
CA VAL A 426 -1.19 -11.95 20.52
C VAL A 426 -0.78 -13.43 20.41
N ARG A 427 0.23 -13.87 21.16
CA ARG A 427 0.62 -15.28 21.24
C ARG A 427 -0.52 -16.15 21.75
N SER A 428 -1.24 -15.69 22.78
CA SER A 428 -2.40 -16.40 23.35
C SER A 428 -3.55 -16.49 22.35
N LEU A 429 -3.73 -15.47 21.51
CA LEU A 429 -4.67 -15.50 20.39
C LEU A 429 -4.29 -16.56 19.35
N TYR A 430 -3.08 -16.52 18.80
CA TYR A 430 -2.65 -17.44 17.75
C TYR A 430 -2.55 -18.89 18.22
N LYS A 431 -2.31 -19.13 19.52
CA LYS A 431 -2.33 -20.47 20.09
C LYS A 431 -3.70 -21.14 19.98
N LYS A 432 -4.79 -20.37 19.99
CA LYS A 432 -6.17 -20.89 19.86
C LYS A 432 -6.54 -21.29 18.42
N SER A 433 -5.73 -20.92 17.43
CA SER A 433 -5.99 -21.30 16.04
C SER A 433 -5.45 -22.71 15.74
N ASP A 434 -6.32 -23.58 15.24
CA ASP A 434 -6.00 -24.95 14.82
C ASP A 434 -5.17 -24.99 13.53
N VAL A 435 -5.36 -23.99 12.66
CA VAL A 435 -4.59 -23.83 11.42
C VAL A 435 -3.81 -22.53 11.51
N LYS A 436 -2.48 -22.64 11.58
CA LYS A 436 -1.56 -21.51 11.59
C LYS A 436 -0.31 -21.84 10.78
N GLU A 437 0.19 -20.85 10.06
CA GLU A 437 1.40 -20.94 9.26
C GLU A 437 2.35 -19.79 9.60
N CYS A 438 3.63 -19.99 9.35
CA CYS A 438 4.64 -18.97 9.53
C CYS A 438 4.40 -17.88 8.49
N VAL A 439 4.17 -16.65 8.96
CA VAL A 439 3.82 -15.53 8.09
C VAL A 439 4.85 -15.32 6.98
N TRP A 440 6.14 -15.57 7.24
CA TRP A 440 7.22 -15.39 6.28
C TRP A 440 7.49 -16.61 5.40
N SER A 441 7.54 -17.82 5.98
CA SER A 441 7.98 -19.02 5.24
C SER A 441 6.84 -19.89 4.69
N GLY A 442 5.59 -19.63 5.09
CA GLY A 442 4.44 -20.50 4.76
C GLY A 442 4.45 -21.86 5.46
N LYS A 443 5.48 -22.16 6.27
CA LYS A 443 5.57 -23.41 7.01
C LYS A 443 4.45 -23.50 8.05
N THR A 444 3.70 -24.60 8.08
CA THR A 444 2.69 -24.86 9.12
C THR A 444 3.32 -24.82 10.52
N LEU A 445 2.69 -24.06 11.42
CA LEU A 445 3.11 -23.88 12.81
C LEU A 445 2.33 -24.83 13.73
N LYS A 446 3.04 -25.44 14.67
CA LYS A 446 2.45 -26.19 15.79
C LYS A 446 2.36 -25.29 17.02
N ASP A 447 2.18 -25.85 18.22
CA ASP A 447 2.09 -25.07 19.46
C ASP A 447 3.35 -24.30 19.83
N LYS A 448 4.50 -24.70 19.28
CA LYS A 448 5.77 -24.00 19.44
C LYS A 448 5.99 -23.05 18.26
N PHE A 449 5.85 -21.75 18.52
CA PHE A 449 6.08 -20.67 17.56
C PHE A 449 6.55 -19.39 18.29
N ALA A 450 7.12 -18.46 17.53
CA ALA A 450 7.47 -17.11 17.97
C ALA A 450 6.44 -16.10 17.45
N VAL A 451 6.36 -14.93 18.09
CA VAL A 451 5.67 -13.76 17.53
C VAL A 451 6.76 -12.82 17.04
N ASP A 452 6.81 -12.61 15.73
CA ASP A 452 7.74 -11.70 15.09
C ASP A 452 7.18 -10.27 15.10
N HIS A 453 8.05 -9.31 15.39
CA HIS A 453 7.82 -7.92 15.06
C HIS A 453 8.15 -7.72 13.58
N ALA A 454 7.11 -7.57 12.75
CA ALA A 454 7.27 -7.49 11.30
C ALA A 454 8.27 -6.39 10.91
N ILE A 455 8.14 -5.22 11.54
CA ILE A 455 9.19 -4.23 11.67
C ILE A 455 9.78 -4.32 13.09
N PRO A 456 11.06 -4.67 13.23
CA PRO A 456 11.72 -4.89 14.51
C PRO A 456 11.49 -3.76 15.51
N TYR A 457 11.28 -4.14 16.77
CA TYR A 457 11.09 -3.18 17.85
C TYR A 457 12.29 -2.24 18.03
N ALA A 458 13.52 -2.74 17.81
CA ALA A 458 14.74 -1.95 17.84
C ALA A 458 14.72 -0.79 16.82
N LEU A 459 13.99 -0.94 15.71
CA LEU A 459 13.87 0.09 14.69
C LEU A 459 12.69 1.03 14.96
N TRP A 460 11.50 0.49 15.25
CA TRP A 460 10.29 1.31 15.26
C TRP A 460 9.63 1.49 16.63
N LYS A 461 10.08 0.78 17.67
CA LYS A 461 9.51 0.81 19.03
C LYS A 461 7.97 0.66 19.05
N ASN A 462 7.45 -0.17 18.14
CA ASN A 462 6.03 -0.35 17.91
C ASN A 462 5.58 -1.79 18.25
N ASN A 463 4.61 -1.89 19.18
CA ASN A 463 3.95 -3.15 19.59
C ASN A 463 2.45 -3.13 19.24
N ASP A 464 2.06 -2.39 18.22
CA ASP A 464 0.68 -2.42 17.75
C ASP A 464 0.37 -3.80 17.15
N LEU A 465 -0.88 -4.24 17.25
CA LEU A 465 -1.29 -5.60 16.91
C LEU A 465 -0.98 -5.97 15.46
N TRP A 466 -1.05 -5.01 14.53
CA TRP A 466 -0.73 -5.23 13.12
C TRP A 466 0.76 -5.51 12.88
N ASN A 467 1.66 -5.13 13.80
CA ASN A 467 3.09 -5.37 13.69
C ASN A 467 3.53 -6.72 14.30
N LEU A 468 2.61 -7.46 14.94
CA LEU A 468 2.89 -8.69 15.68
C LEU A 468 2.33 -9.90 14.94
N LEU A 469 3.17 -10.73 14.33
CA LEU A 469 2.74 -11.81 13.44
C LEU A 469 3.34 -13.17 13.85
N PRO A 470 2.66 -14.30 13.65
CA PRO A 470 3.17 -15.60 14.07
C PRO A 470 4.27 -16.08 13.10
N SER A 471 5.38 -16.55 13.67
CA SER A 471 6.56 -16.99 12.93
C SER A 471 7.17 -18.27 13.51
N ASP A 472 7.87 -19.04 12.68
CA ASP A 472 8.69 -20.16 13.16
C ASP A 472 9.90 -19.60 13.92
N GLU A 473 10.24 -20.19 15.07
CA GLU A 473 11.32 -19.69 15.93
C GLU A 473 12.66 -19.55 15.18
N LYS A 474 12.99 -20.50 14.30
CA LYS A 474 14.22 -20.42 13.52
C LYS A 474 14.13 -19.30 12.49
N VAL A 475 13.00 -19.17 11.81
CA VAL A 475 12.79 -18.13 10.79
C VAL A 475 12.89 -16.74 11.44
N ASN A 476 12.22 -16.55 12.57
CA ASN A 476 12.30 -15.35 13.40
C ASN A 476 13.75 -15.01 13.80
N ASN A 477 14.50 -16.01 14.27
CA ASN A 477 15.90 -15.83 14.67
C ASN A 477 16.87 -15.62 13.50
N HIS A 478 16.50 -15.96 12.26
CA HIS A 478 17.29 -15.60 11.08
C HIS A 478 16.98 -14.18 10.60
N LYS A 479 15.70 -13.77 10.66
CA LYS A 479 15.27 -12.40 10.36
C LYS A 479 15.89 -11.40 11.33
N ARG A 480 15.81 -11.63 12.65
CA ARG A 480 16.30 -10.71 13.69
C ARG A 480 15.84 -9.27 13.43
N ASP A 481 16.78 -8.33 13.40
CA ASP A 481 16.55 -6.91 13.15
C ASP A 481 16.53 -6.54 11.67
N LYS A 482 16.54 -7.52 10.75
CA LYS A 482 16.39 -7.30 9.30
C LYS A 482 14.92 -7.12 8.93
N LEU A 483 14.69 -6.49 7.77
CA LEU A 483 13.34 -6.21 7.27
C LEU A 483 12.96 -7.14 6.11
N PRO A 484 11.71 -7.65 6.05
CA PRO A 484 11.25 -8.47 4.92
C PRO A 484 11.48 -7.77 3.58
N SER A 485 11.87 -8.52 2.54
CA SER A 485 12.02 -7.97 1.18
C SER A 485 10.68 -7.56 0.57
N HIS A 486 10.70 -6.60 -0.36
CA HIS A 486 9.53 -6.18 -1.14
C HIS A 486 8.77 -7.37 -1.71
N GLN A 487 9.48 -8.27 -2.40
CA GLN A 487 8.91 -9.47 -3.03
C GLN A 487 8.26 -10.39 -2.00
N LEU A 488 8.88 -10.58 -0.83
CA LEU A 488 8.33 -11.40 0.24
C LEU A 488 7.04 -10.80 0.81
N LEU A 489 7.01 -9.49 1.05
CA LEU A 489 5.82 -8.80 1.55
C LEU A 489 4.65 -8.97 0.59
N VAL A 490 4.86 -8.71 -0.70
CA VAL A 490 3.83 -8.87 -1.74
C VAL A 490 3.36 -10.32 -1.81
N ALA A 491 4.28 -11.29 -1.83
CA ALA A 491 3.95 -12.72 -1.89
C ALA A 491 3.20 -13.23 -0.66
N ARG A 492 3.34 -12.58 0.50
CA ARG A 492 2.71 -12.98 1.77
C ARG A 492 1.57 -12.05 2.20
N LYS A 493 1.13 -11.15 1.32
CA LYS A 493 0.07 -10.16 1.58
C LYS A 493 -1.20 -10.79 2.17
N ASP A 494 -1.76 -11.80 1.50
CA ASP A 494 -3.02 -12.42 1.94
C ASP A 494 -2.89 -13.11 3.30
N CYS A 495 -1.73 -13.72 3.56
CA CYS A 495 -1.42 -14.34 4.84
C CYS A 495 -1.33 -13.29 5.96
N ILE A 496 -0.67 -12.16 5.72
CA ILE A 496 -0.58 -11.05 6.68
C ILE A 496 -1.98 -10.48 6.98
N ILE A 497 -2.78 -10.25 5.93
CA ILE A 497 -4.15 -9.74 6.06
C ILE A 497 -5.03 -10.69 6.89
N ASN A 498 -4.97 -12.00 6.64
CA ASN A 498 -5.72 -12.99 7.42
C ASN A 498 -5.39 -12.91 8.92
N TYR A 499 -4.12 -12.72 9.29
CA TYR A 499 -3.75 -12.55 10.70
C TYR A 499 -4.25 -11.23 11.29
N TRP A 500 -4.25 -10.16 10.50
CA TRP A 500 -4.85 -8.89 10.91
C TRP A 500 -6.35 -9.01 11.16
N GLU A 501 -7.09 -9.69 10.29
CA GLU A 501 -8.52 -9.96 10.47
C GLU A 501 -8.80 -10.72 11.77
N GLN A 502 -7.99 -11.74 12.08
CA GLN A 502 -8.10 -12.46 13.36
C GLN A 502 -7.86 -11.55 14.57
N THR A 503 -6.83 -10.69 14.51
CA THR A 503 -6.55 -9.73 15.58
C THR A 503 -7.64 -8.67 15.71
N GLN A 504 -8.22 -8.23 14.59
CA GLN A 504 -9.31 -7.26 14.54
C GLN A 504 -10.58 -7.83 15.18
N VAL A 505 -10.92 -9.09 14.91
CA VAL A 505 -12.09 -9.75 15.51
C VAL A 505 -11.93 -9.90 17.02
N ASN A 506 -10.73 -10.21 17.50
CA ASN A 506 -10.49 -10.46 18.93
C ASN A 506 -10.22 -9.20 19.75
N TYR A 507 -9.69 -8.15 19.11
CA TYR A 507 -9.36 -6.87 19.76
C TYR A 507 -9.86 -5.67 18.93
N PRO A 508 -11.17 -5.56 18.65
CA PRO A 508 -11.70 -4.63 17.66
C PRO A 508 -11.41 -3.17 18.00
N GLU A 509 -11.64 -2.74 19.24
CA GLU A 509 -11.43 -1.35 19.65
C GLU A 509 -9.94 -0.96 19.59
N ARG A 510 -9.07 -1.83 20.10
CA ARG A 510 -7.61 -1.61 20.08
C ARG A 510 -7.07 -1.58 18.66
N PHE A 511 -7.44 -2.56 17.84
CA PHE A 511 -7.00 -2.64 16.45
C PHE A 511 -7.51 -1.43 15.65
N ALA A 512 -8.76 -1.00 15.86
CA ALA A 512 -9.30 0.21 15.24
C ALA A 512 -8.51 1.47 15.60
N TYR A 513 -8.19 1.63 16.88
CA TYR A 513 -7.39 2.75 17.36
C TYR A 513 -5.99 2.76 16.71
N GLU A 514 -5.32 1.61 16.71
CA GLU A 514 -3.97 1.47 16.16
C GLU A 514 -3.94 1.67 14.64
N MET A 515 -4.91 1.10 13.92
CA MET A 515 -5.05 1.26 12.47
C MET A 515 -5.31 2.73 12.10
N LYS A 516 -6.29 3.38 12.74
CA LYS A 516 -6.61 4.79 12.46
C LYS A 516 -5.42 5.72 12.69
N ARG A 517 -4.64 5.45 13.73
CA ARG A 517 -3.45 6.22 14.06
C ARG A 517 -2.38 6.14 12.97
N VAL A 518 -2.24 4.96 12.37
CA VAL A 518 -1.18 4.66 11.39
C VAL A 518 -1.59 5.03 9.96
N SER A 519 -2.82 4.71 9.57
CA SER A 519 -3.36 4.98 8.23
C SER A 519 -3.89 6.41 8.06
N GLY A 520 -4.26 7.06 9.16
CA GLY A 520 -4.98 8.34 9.17
C GLY A 520 -6.49 8.21 8.99
N GLU A 521 -7.02 7.01 8.75
CA GLU A 521 -8.41 6.77 8.36
C GLU A 521 -9.12 5.77 9.28
N SER A 522 -10.43 5.94 9.46
CA SER A 522 -11.27 4.92 10.11
C SER A 522 -11.45 3.69 9.20
N PHE A 523 -12.00 2.59 9.75
CA PHE A 523 -12.31 1.40 8.96
C PHE A 523 -13.19 1.74 7.75
N THR A 524 -12.77 1.25 6.60
CA THR A 524 -13.52 1.28 5.33
C THR A 524 -13.68 -0.16 4.83
N PRO A 525 -14.57 -0.45 3.87
CA PRO A 525 -14.68 -1.80 3.31
C PRO A 525 -13.36 -2.37 2.75
N ASN A 526 -12.43 -1.51 2.33
CA ASN A 526 -11.12 -1.86 1.78
C ASN A 526 -9.95 -1.63 2.76
N TRP A 527 -10.21 -1.68 4.07
CA TRP A 527 -9.19 -1.36 5.09
C TRP A 527 -7.97 -2.28 5.03
N GLN A 528 -8.14 -3.55 4.61
CA GLN A 528 -7.08 -4.55 4.55
C GLN A 528 -5.97 -4.10 3.58
N ASN A 529 -6.36 -3.70 2.36
CA ASN A 529 -5.42 -3.23 1.34
C ASN A 529 -4.78 -1.90 1.73
N LYS A 530 -5.56 -0.99 2.35
CA LYS A 530 -5.04 0.29 2.84
C LYS A 530 -4.01 0.11 3.95
N LEU A 531 -4.28 -0.76 4.91
CA LEU A 531 -3.33 -1.08 5.99
C LEU A 531 -2.10 -1.80 5.43
N PHE A 532 -2.28 -2.71 4.47
CA PHE A 532 -1.16 -3.40 3.84
C PHE A 532 -0.25 -2.43 3.08
N SER A 533 -0.82 -1.55 2.27
CA SER A 533 -0.09 -0.48 1.57
C SER A 533 0.72 0.38 2.54
N PHE A 534 0.12 0.78 3.67
CA PHE A 534 0.82 1.55 4.69
C PHE A 534 1.95 0.75 5.38
N PHE A 535 1.67 -0.50 5.74
CA PHE A 535 2.64 -1.39 6.38
C PHE A 535 3.85 -1.60 5.46
N HIS A 536 3.60 -1.90 4.19
CA HIS A 536 4.61 -2.07 3.16
C HIS A 536 5.44 -0.79 2.96
N GLU A 537 4.77 0.35 2.82
CA GLU A 537 5.41 1.68 2.80
C GLU A 537 6.34 1.88 4.00
N SER A 538 5.90 1.50 5.19
CA SER A 538 6.67 1.68 6.41
C SER A 538 7.90 0.78 6.46
N VAL A 539 7.80 -0.47 5.98
CA VAL A 539 8.95 -1.37 5.86
C VAL A 539 9.98 -0.75 4.90
N GLU A 540 9.56 -0.38 3.71
CA GLU A 540 10.46 0.09 2.66
C GLU A 540 11.14 1.42 3.02
N ILE A 541 10.37 2.38 3.54
CA ILE A 541 10.92 3.68 3.96
C ILE A 541 11.88 3.52 5.14
N THR A 542 11.53 2.72 6.16
CA THR A 542 12.41 2.48 7.31
C THR A 542 13.76 1.96 6.85
N ALA A 543 13.73 1.06 5.88
CA ALA A 543 14.89 0.36 5.45
C ALA A 543 15.76 1.20 4.48
N ILE A 544 15.16 2.07 3.66
CA ILE A 544 15.87 3.11 2.89
C ILE A 544 16.52 4.12 3.84
N GLN A 545 15.76 4.68 4.78
CA GLN A 545 16.22 5.77 5.65
C GLN A 545 17.29 5.31 6.67
N ARG A 546 17.24 4.05 7.11
CA ARG A 546 18.16 3.51 8.12
C ARG A 546 19.21 2.57 7.55
N GLY A 547 19.24 2.35 6.24
CA GLY A 547 20.18 1.42 5.60
C GLY A 547 20.07 -0.02 6.12
N VAL A 548 18.86 -0.47 6.47
CA VAL A 548 18.65 -1.80 7.08
C VAL A 548 18.60 -2.87 5.99
N GLU A 549 19.33 -3.96 6.22
CA GLU A 549 19.40 -5.12 5.32
C GLU A 549 18.01 -5.74 5.10
N ARG A 550 17.70 -6.05 3.84
CA ARG A 550 16.51 -6.83 3.48
C ARG A 550 16.75 -8.31 3.71
N TRP A 551 15.72 -9.01 4.15
CA TRP A 551 15.75 -10.42 4.45
C TRP A 551 14.60 -11.15 3.75
N GLN A 552 14.92 -12.36 3.30
CA GLN A 552 13.96 -13.33 2.81
C GLN A 552 14.34 -14.70 3.36
N PRO A 553 13.37 -15.58 3.66
CA PRO A 553 13.68 -16.92 4.13
C PRO A 553 14.53 -17.62 3.08
N ALA A 554 15.57 -18.35 3.52
CA ALA A 554 16.36 -19.18 2.65
C ALA A 554 15.44 -20.20 1.99
N VAL A 555 15.06 -19.92 0.74
CA VAL A 555 14.54 -20.94 -0.15
C VAL A 555 15.68 -21.94 -0.24
N LYS A 556 15.44 -23.22 0.11
CA LYS A 556 16.38 -24.26 -0.32
C LYS A 556 16.50 -24.06 -1.83
N GLN A 557 17.66 -23.61 -2.32
CA GLN A 557 18.00 -23.71 -3.72
C GLN A 557 18.08 -25.20 -4.06
N SER A 558 16.93 -25.84 -4.23
CA SER A 558 16.82 -26.90 -5.22
C SER A 558 16.86 -26.18 -6.56
N THR A 559 17.94 -26.40 -7.29
CA THR A 559 18.00 -26.23 -8.74
C THR A 559 16.61 -26.41 -9.36
N GLY A 560 16.05 -25.32 -9.90
CA GLY A 560 14.88 -25.30 -10.78
C GLY A 560 13.69 -26.17 -10.38
N GLN A 561 13.03 -25.92 -9.25
CA GLN A 561 11.67 -26.44 -9.00
C GLN A 561 10.82 -25.40 -8.23
N LYS A 562 9.86 -24.79 -8.93
CA LYS A 562 8.78 -23.97 -8.36
C LYS A 562 7.89 -24.84 -7.44
N VAL A 563 7.40 -24.21 -6.37
CA VAL A 563 6.81 -24.77 -5.16
C VAL A 563 5.65 -25.75 -5.39
N ILE A 564 5.73 -26.91 -4.72
CA ILE A 564 4.75 -28.01 -4.71
C ILE A 564 3.63 -27.71 -3.70
N ALA A 565 2.44 -27.33 -4.19
CA ALA A 565 1.18 -27.63 -3.53
C ALA A 565 0.51 -28.76 -4.32
N LYS A 566 0.47 -29.97 -3.76
CA LYS A 566 -0.13 -31.20 -4.31
C LYS A 566 -0.01 -31.34 -5.85
N ASN A 567 1.11 -31.87 -6.32
CA ASN A 567 1.31 -32.50 -7.64
C ASN A 567 0.69 -31.79 -8.86
N ILE A 568 0.64 -30.46 -8.88
CA ILE A 568 0.29 -29.70 -10.07
C ILE A 568 1.56 -29.04 -10.57
N ILE A 569 2.08 -29.54 -11.68
CA ILE A 569 3.28 -29.02 -12.35
C ILE A 569 2.79 -28.22 -13.55
N ILE A 570 2.91 -26.89 -13.51
CA ILE A 570 2.64 -26.02 -14.65
C ILE A 570 3.99 -25.54 -15.19
N LEU A 571 4.23 -25.77 -16.48
CA LEU A 571 5.47 -25.41 -17.18
C LEU A 571 5.14 -24.46 -18.34
N ASP A 572 6.09 -23.60 -18.68
CA ASP A 572 5.96 -22.74 -19.86
C ASP A 572 6.18 -23.55 -21.14
N SER A 573 5.60 -23.13 -22.27
CA SER A 573 5.63 -23.89 -23.54
C SER A 573 7.04 -24.23 -24.04
N GLN A 574 8.06 -23.44 -23.68
CA GLN A 574 9.46 -23.69 -24.04
C GLN A 574 10.10 -24.85 -23.27
N GLU A 575 9.52 -25.25 -22.13
CA GLU A 575 10.04 -26.30 -21.24
C GLU A 575 9.50 -27.69 -21.58
N ILE A 576 8.56 -27.80 -22.52
CA ILE A 576 7.88 -29.05 -22.87
C ILE A 576 8.25 -29.47 -24.28
N LYS A 577 8.71 -30.72 -24.41
CA LYS A 577 8.99 -31.29 -25.73
C LYS A 577 7.67 -31.63 -26.44
N PRO A 578 7.58 -31.47 -27.78
CA PRO A 578 6.37 -31.77 -28.54
C PRO A 578 5.78 -33.16 -28.26
N GLU A 579 6.63 -34.17 -28.03
CA GLU A 579 6.20 -35.54 -27.71
C GLU A 579 5.50 -35.71 -26.34
N GLN A 580 5.59 -34.73 -25.44
CA GLN A 580 4.96 -34.76 -24.12
C GLN A 580 3.60 -34.03 -24.10
N GLN A 581 3.32 -33.23 -25.13
CA GLN A 581 2.06 -32.49 -25.28
C GLN A 581 0.91 -33.45 -25.54
N PHE A 582 -0.19 -33.28 -24.81
CA PHE A 582 -1.37 -34.15 -24.84
C PHE A 582 -1.12 -35.62 -24.45
N VAL A 583 0.07 -35.95 -23.93
CA VAL A 583 0.48 -37.27 -23.42
C VAL A 583 0.74 -37.24 -21.92
N ASP A 584 1.48 -36.23 -21.44
CA ASP A 584 1.75 -36.00 -20.02
C ASP A 584 1.19 -34.65 -19.53
N TYR A 585 0.98 -33.72 -20.46
CA TYR A 585 0.59 -32.34 -20.20
C TYR A 585 -0.61 -31.91 -21.05
N LEU A 586 -1.49 -31.08 -20.49
CA LEU A 586 -2.55 -30.40 -21.21
C LEU A 586 -2.30 -28.88 -21.21
N PRO A 587 -2.78 -28.15 -22.23
CA PRO A 587 -2.68 -26.69 -22.23
C PRO A 587 -3.48 -26.10 -21.05
N TYR A 588 -2.89 -25.15 -20.34
CA TYR A 588 -3.48 -24.43 -19.22
C TYR A 588 -3.73 -22.98 -19.61
N TYR A 589 -4.98 -22.51 -19.48
CA TYR A 589 -5.31 -21.10 -19.71
C TYR A 589 -5.71 -20.43 -18.39
N ASP A 590 -4.96 -19.39 -18.03
CA ASP A 590 -5.31 -18.52 -16.90
C ASP A 590 -6.20 -17.38 -17.40
N LEU A 591 -7.51 -17.66 -17.47
CA LEU A 591 -8.48 -16.76 -18.09
C LEU A 591 -8.67 -15.43 -17.36
N LYS A 592 -8.14 -15.27 -16.13
CA LYS A 592 -8.10 -13.94 -15.46
C LYS A 592 -7.19 -12.95 -16.19
N ALA A 593 -6.26 -13.42 -17.03
CA ALA A 593 -5.33 -12.58 -17.79
C ALA A 593 -5.76 -12.29 -19.24
N THR A 594 -6.78 -12.99 -19.78
CA THR A 594 -7.06 -12.97 -21.23
C THR A 594 -8.47 -12.46 -21.54
N ALA A 595 -8.82 -11.27 -21.04
CA ALA A 595 -10.03 -10.57 -21.46
C ALA A 595 -9.68 -9.66 -22.66
N GLY A 596 -9.78 -10.17 -23.89
CA GLY A 596 -9.53 -9.33 -25.06
C GLY A 596 -9.81 -9.92 -26.44
N ASN A 597 -9.74 -11.24 -26.62
CA ASN A 597 -10.04 -11.84 -27.93
C ASN A 597 -10.47 -13.30 -27.76
N LEU A 598 -11.76 -13.62 -27.87
CA LEU A 598 -12.27 -14.95 -27.60
C LEU A 598 -12.31 -15.84 -28.85
N ASN A 599 -11.16 -15.92 -29.54
CA ASN A 599 -10.78 -17.05 -30.40
C ASN A 599 -9.80 -17.99 -29.66
N LEU A 600 -9.92 -18.08 -28.33
CA LEU A 600 -9.02 -18.79 -27.39
C LEU A 600 -8.68 -20.26 -27.76
N PHE A 601 -9.47 -20.90 -28.62
CA PHE A 601 -9.37 -22.33 -28.91
C PHE A 601 -9.14 -22.69 -30.38
N GLN A 602 -8.99 -21.68 -31.26
CA GLN A 602 -8.79 -21.88 -32.71
C GLN A 602 -7.34 -21.65 -33.17
N GLN A 603 -6.46 -21.08 -32.34
CA GLN A 603 -5.04 -20.91 -32.64
C GLN A 603 -4.17 -21.54 -31.55
N ASP A 604 -3.25 -22.43 -31.94
CA ASP A 604 -2.31 -23.09 -31.03
C ASP A 604 -1.27 -22.10 -30.44
N ASP A 605 -1.13 -20.90 -31.02
CA ASP A 605 -0.15 -19.86 -30.63
C ASP A 605 -0.47 -19.13 -29.31
N LEU A 606 -1.65 -19.34 -28.71
CA LEU A 606 -2.06 -18.69 -27.45
C LEU A 606 -1.68 -19.46 -26.19
N VAL A 607 -1.18 -20.70 -26.30
CA VAL A 607 -0.81 -21.51 -25.14
C VAL A 607 0.57 -21.09 -24.63
N GLN A 608 0.59 -20.31 -23.55
CA GLN A 608 1.84 -19.94 -22.86
C GLN A 608 2.25 -20.99 -21.83
N GLN A 609 1.30 -21.77 -21.29
CA GLN A 609 1.51 -22.67 -20.17
C GLN A 609 0.80 -24.02 -20.33
N TRP A 610 1.38 -25.04 -19.71
CA TRP A 610 0.93 -26.41 -19.77
C TRP A 610 0.98 -27.05 -18.40
N ILE A 611 -0.04 -27.82 -18.06
CA ILE A 611 -0.17 -28.48 -16.76
C ILE A 611 0.01 -29.99 -16.90
N LYS A 612 0.86 -30.57 -16.07
CA LYS A 612 1.02 -32.02 -15.96
C LYS A 612 -0.23 -32.61 -15.33
N CYS A 613 -0.87 -33.54 -16.03
CA CYS A 613 -2.02 -34.25 -15.51
C CYS A 613 -2.07 -35.68 -16.04
N GLN A 614 -2.42 -36.62 -15.17
CA GLN A 614 -2.65 -38.02 -15.57
C GLN A 614 -4.14 -38.27 -15.72
N ILE A 615 -4.61 -38.26 -16.97
CA ILE A 615 -6.00 -38.54 -17.31
C ILE A 615 -6.01 -39.65 -18.38
N PRO A 616 -6.88 -40.66 -18.26
CA PRO A 616 -7.04 -41.64 -19.32
C PRO A 616 -7.50 -40.98 -20.62
N ARG A 617 -6.81 -41.29 -21.75
CA ARG A 617 -7.17 -40.83 -23.10
C ARG A 617 -7.10 -39.30 -23.29
N MET A 618 -5.99 -38.67 -22.89
CA MET A 618 -5.70 -37.29 -23.27
C MET A 618 -5.54 -37.16 -24.79
N ASN A 619 -5.98 -36.02 -25.32
CA ASN A 619 -5.91 -35.69 -26.74
C ASN A 619 -5.93 -34.16 -26.94
N GLN A 620 -5.77 -33.73 -28.20
CA GLN A 620 -5.70 -32.31 -28.60
C GLN A 620 -6.98 -31.50 -28.32
N ASP A 621 -8.10 -32.17 -28.05
CA ASP A 621 -9.36 -31.50 -27.72
C ASP A 621 -9.48 -31.16 -26.21
N MET A 622 -8.48 -31.49 -25.39
CA MET A 622 -8.53 -31.25 -23.94
C MET A 622 -7.69 -30.05 -23.51
N PHE A 623 -8.17 -29.34 -22.49
CA PHE A 623 -7.48 -28.21 -21.86
C PHE A 623 -7.88 -28.04 -20.40
N VAL A 624 -7.12 -27.24 -19.65
CA VAL A 624 -7.34 -27.00 -18.22
C VAL A 624 -7.58 -25.53 -17.94
N LEU A 625 -8.55 -25.25 -17.07
CA LEU A 625 -8.88 -23.92 -16.57
C LEU A 625 -9.01 -23.91 -15.06
N ARG A 626 -8.72 -22.78 -14.45
CA ARG A 626 -9.08 -22.51 -13.06
C ARG A 626 -10.53 -22.03 -12.99
N VAL A 627 -11.38 -22.77 -12.29
CA VAL A 627 -12.77 -22.40 -12.02
C VAL A 627 -12.83 -21.74 -10.65
N VAL A 628 -13.31 -20.50 -10.60
CA VAL A 628 -13.48 -19.70 -9.38
C VAL A 628 -14.97 -19.45 -9.18
N GLY A 629 -15.45 -19.56 -7.95
CA GLY A 629 -16.87 -19.45 -7.59
C GLY A 629 -17.42 -20.74 -6.99
N LYS A 630 -18.46 -20.60 -6.16
CA LYS A 630 -19.06 -21.70 -5.37
C LYS A 630 -20.35 -22.26 -5.96
N SER A 631 -20.78 -21.78 -7.13
CA SER A 631 -22.07 -22.17 -7.75
C SER A 631 -22.15 -23.64 -8.16
N MET A 632 -21.01 -24.32 -8.26
CA MET A 632 -20.90 -25.73 -8.67
C MET A 632 -20.48 -26.67 -7.54
N GLU A 633 -20.47 -26.19 -6.30
CA GLU A 633 -20.24 -27.01 -5.11
C GLU A 633 -21.39 -28.02 -4.88
N PRO A 634 -21.10 -29.20 -4.30
CA PRO A 634 -19.80 -29.68 -3.85
C PRO A 634 -18.94 -30.33 -4.96
N LYS A 635 -19.46 -30.42 -6.20
CA LYS A 635 -18.84 -31.19 -7.27
C LYS A 635 -17.61 -30.52 -7.88
N ILE A 636 -17.60 -29.20 -7.91
CA ILE A 636 -16.44 -28.37 -8.26
C ILE A 636 -16.24 -27.39 -7.10
N PRO A 637 -15.30 -27.65 -6.18
CA PRO A 637 -14.94 -26.72 -5.12
C PRO A 637 -14.42 -25.40 -5.67
N ASP A 638 -14.58 -24.32 -4.92
CA ASP A 638 -14.01 -23.02 -5.29
C ASP A 638 -12.49 -23.12 -5.56
N ASN A 639 -12.03 -22.35 -6.55
CA ASN A 639 -10.63 -22.27 -6.99
C ASN A 639 -10.02 -23.60 -7.51
N SER A 640 -10.86 -24.51 -8.02
CA SER A 640 -10.44 -25.81 -8.59
C SER A 640 -9.84 -25.70 -9.99
N LEU A 641 -8.83 -26.53 -10.30
CA LEU A 641 -8.36 -26.74 -11.67
C LEU A 641 -9.21 -27.82 -12.33
N CYS A 642 -9.92 -27.44 -13.40
CA CYS A 642 -10.89 -28.28 -14.07
C CYS A 642 -10.42 -28.58 -15.48
N VAL A 643 -10.49 -29.85 -15.86
CA VAL A 643 -10.20 -30.29 -17.23
C VAL A 643 -11.48 -30.27 -18.05
N PHE A 644 -11.40 -29.67 -19.24
CA PHE A 644 -12.47 -29.56 -20.20
C PHE A 644 -12.08 -30.21 -21.53
N ARG A 645 -13.08 -30.69 -22.27
CA ARG A 645 -12.94 -31.11 -23.67
C ARG A 645 -13.68 -30.13 -24.58
N LYS A 646 -13.06 -29.65 -25.66
CA LYS A 646 -13.63 -28.69 -26.61
C LYS A 646 -15.03 -29.10 -27.08
N GLY A 647 -15.95 -28.14 -27.08
CA GLY A 647 -17.38 -28.37 -27.38
C GLY A 647 -17.66 -28.87 -28.81
N SER A 648 -16.77 -28.58 -29.77
CA SER A 648 -16.86 -29.04 -31.17
C SER A 648 -16.71 -30.56 -31.34
N ALA A 649 -16.12 -31.25 -30.37
CA ALA A 649 -15.91 -32.71 -30.39
C ALA A 649 -17.09 -33.52 -29.79
N LEU A 650 -18.22 -32.87 -29.47
CA LEU A 650 -19.40 -33.53 -28.89
C LEU A 650 -20.23 -34.27 -29.96
N ALA A 651 -20.20 -35.60 -29.96
CA ALA A 651 -21.26 -36.43 -30.53
C ALA A 651 -22.29 -36.80 -29.43
N GLY A 652 -23.53 -36.28 -29.51
CA GLY A 652 -24.65 -36.66 -28.64
C GLY A 652 -25.30 -35.54 -27.83
N SER A 653 -26.27 -35.90 -26.97
CA SER A 653 -27.08 -34.95 -26.20
C SER A 653 -26.27 -34.20 -25.13
N ARG A 654 -26.54 -32.89 -25.01
CA ARG A 654 -25.99 -31.98 -23.99
C ARG A 654 -26.74 -32.07 -22.65
N GLN A 655 -27.90 -32.74 -22.62
CA GLN A 655 -28.78 -32.80 -21.46
C GLN A 655 -28.05 -33.32 -20.21
N ASN A 656 -28.19 -32.59 -19.10
CA ASN A 656 -27.65 -32.90 -17.78
C ASN A 656 -26.11 -32.93 -17.68
N ARG A 657 -25.37 -32.42 -18.67
CA ARG A 657 -23.90 -32.34 -18.62
C ARG A 657 -23.42 -31.02 -18.03
N ILE A 658 -22.32 -31.06 -17.28
CA ILE A 658 -21.63 -29.86 -16.81
C ILE A 658 -20.75 -29.36 -17.95
N MET A 659 -20.92 -28.10 -18.33
CA MET A 659 -20.22 -27.49 -19.45
C MET A 659 -19.78 -26.07 -19.11
N LEU A 660 -18.76 -25.62 -19.82
CA LEU A 660 -18.27 -24.26 -19.84
C LEU A 660 -18.98 -23.51 -20.97
N PHE A 661 -19.64 -22.42 -20.62
CA PHE A 661 -20.39 -21.57 -21.52
C PHE A 661 -19.75 -20.19 -21.60
N TYR A 662 -19.84 -19.59 -22.77
CA TYR A 662 -19.67 -18.17 -22.97
C TYR A 662 -21.03 -17.55 -23.25
N LEU A 663 -21.40 -16.56 -22.44
CA LEU A 663 -22.62 -15.76 -22.57
C LEU A 663 -22.29 -14.53 -23.43
N HIS A 664 -22.95 -14.38 -24.58
CA HIS A 664 -22.66 -13.29 -25.52
C HIS A 664 -23.28 -11.96 -25.09
N ASP A 665 -24.52 -12.01 -24.63
CA ASP A 665 -25.35 -10.83 -24.39
C ASP A 665 -25.43 -10.45 -22.89
N ASP A 666 -25.11 -11.38 -21.99
CA ASP A 666 -25.22 -11.23 -20.53
C ASP A 666 -24.00 -11.73 -19.76
N SER A 667 -23.87 -11.34 -18.49
CA SER A 667 -22.91 -11.89 -17.53
C SER A 667 -23.61 -12.83 -16.55
N ASP A 668 -22.91 -13.84 -16.02
CA ASP A 668 -23.47 -14.70 -14.98
C ASP A 668 -23.89 -13.85 -13.77
N PRO A 669 -25.17 -13.89 -13.35
CA PRO A 669 -25.69 -13.06 -12.27
C PRO A 669 -25.05 -13.36 -10.91
N ASN A 670 -24.36 -14.50 -10.78
CA ASN A 670 -23.74 -14.95 -9.54
C ASN A 670 -22.31 -14.43 -9.34
N ASP A 671 -21.55 -14.22 -10.43
CA ASP A 671 -20.12 -13.86 -10.35
C ASP A 671 -19.69 -12.74 -11.32
N GLY A 672 -20.58 -12.25 -12.18
CA GLY A 672 -20.35 -11.13 -13.09
C GLY A 672 -19.46 -11.48 -14.30
N GLY A 673 -19.03 -12.73 -14.46
CA GLY A 673 -18.21 -13.18 -15.58
C GLY A 673 -19.04 -13.58 -16.80
N ARG A 674 -18.47 -13.45 -18.02
CA ARG A 674 -19.10 -13.97 -19.26
C ARG A 674 -18.83 -15.45 -19.51
N LEU A 675 -17.86 -16.03 -18.81
CA LEU A 675 -17.54 -17.46 -18.83
C LEU A 675 -18.10 -18.11 -17.57
N THR A 676 -19.01 -19.07 -17.74
CA THR A 676 -19.64 -19.75 -16.61
C THR A 676 -19.62 -21.27 -16.77
N VAL A 677 -19.50 -21.99 -15.66
CA VAL A 677 -19.61 -23.45 -15.62
C VAL A 677 -20.92 -23.81 -14.97
N LYS A 678 -21.84 -24.43 -15.72
CA LYS A 678 -23.17 -24.82 -15.23
C LYS A 678 -23.58 -26.17 -15.79
N LYS A 679 -24.63 -26.77 -15.22
CA LYS A 679 -25.25 -27.99 -15.75
C LYS A 679 -26.32 -27.62 -16.77
N TYR A 680 -26.22 -28.14 -17.99
CA TYR A 680 -27.19 -27.87 -19.06
C TYR A 680 -28.49 -28.65 -18.89
N HIS A 681 -29.62 -27.97 -19.01
CA HIS A 681 -30.95 -28.57 -19.05
C HIS A 681 -31.80 -27.94 -20.15
N SER A 682 -32.47 -28.76 -20.95
CA SER A 682 -33.45 -28.32 -21.96
C SER A 682 -34.76 -29.09 -21.80
N GLN A 683 -35.90 -28.42 -21.99
CA GLN A 683 -37.23 -29.03 -21.95
C GLN A 683 -37.91 -28.96 -23.32
N LYS A 684 -38.02 -30.06 -24.06
CA LYS A 684 -38.75 -30.06 -25.35
C LYS A 684 -40.23 -30.35 -25.13
N SER A 685 -41.11 -29.48 -25.58
CA SER A 685 -42.55 -29.74 -25.65
C SER A 685 -42.93 -30.34 -27.01
N GLN A 686 -43.77 -31.38 -27.00
CA GLN A 686 -44.27 -32.04 -28.19
C GLN A 686 -45.71 -31.56 -28.43
N THR A 687 -45.96 -30.88 -29.54
CA THR A 687 -47.30 -30.47 -29.98
C THR A 687 -47.73 -31.30 -31.20
N GLU A 688 -49.03 -31.35 -31.50
CA GLU A 688 -49.60 -32.17 -32.58
C GLU A 688 -49.06 -31.82 -33.99
N GLU A 689 -48.40 -30.66 -34.16
CA GLU A 689 -47.81 -30.19 -35.43
C GLU A 689 -46.28 -30.27 -35.49
N GLY A 690 -45.60 -30.81 -34.47
CA GLY A 690 -44.14 -31.02 -34.48
C GLY A 690 -43.44 -30.67 -33.16
N TRP A 691 -42.10 -30.67 -33.19
CA TRP A 691 -41.26 -30.30 -32.03
C TRP A 691 -41.18 -28.76 -31.93
N GLN A 692 -41.65 -28.17 -30.83
CA GLN A 692 -41.41 -26.75 -30.52
C GLN A 692 -40.15 -26.55 -29.66
N HIS A 693 -39.49 -25.39 -29.81
CA HIS A 693 -38.24 -25.07 -29.12
C HIS A 693 -38.43 -25.04 -27.61
N GLY A 694 -37.56 -25.76 -26.92
CA GLY A 694 -37.58 -25.92 -25.49
C GLY A 694 -36.73 -24.88 -24.77
N SER A 695 -37.21 -24.35 -23.63
CA SER A 695 -36.42 -23.47 -22.77
C SER A 695 -35.11 -24.15 -22.36
N ILE A 696 -34.03 -23.36 -22.35
CA ILE A 696 -32.70 -23.81 -21.92
C ILE A 696 -32.41 -23.17 -20.57
N SER A 697 -32.11 -24.01 -19.58
CA SER A 697 -31.74 -23.62 -18.22
C SER A 697 -30.32 -24.09 -17.93
N LEU A 698 -29.45 -23.17 -17.51
CA LEU A 698 -28.10 -23.44 -17.02
C LEU A 698 -28.15 -23.50 -15.49
N GLN A 699 -28.13 -24.71 -14.95
CA GLN A 699 -28.39 -24.98 -13.54
C GLN A 699 -27.11 -24.91 -12.70
N ALA A 700 -27.17 -24.19 -11.58
CA ALA A 700 -26.18 -24.28 -10.51
C ALA A 700 -26.35 -25.61 -9.75
N LEU A 701 -25.27 -26.15 -9.18
CA LEU A 701 -25.35 -27.32 -8.29
C LEU A 701 -25.50 -26.93 -6.83
N ASN A 702 -25.02 -25.73 -6.48
CA ASN A 702 -25.20 -25.15 -5.16
C ASN A 702 -26.55 -24.41 -5.11
N PRO A 703 -27.46 -24.77 -4.19
CA PRO A 703 -28.81 -24.20 -4.11
C PRO A 703 -28.85 -22.72 -3.71
N ASP A 704 -27.76 -22.17 -3.16
CA ASP A 704 -27.67 -20.75 -2.79
C ASP A 704 -27.50 -19.82 -4.02
N TYR A 705 -27.33 -20.40 -5.21
CA TYR A 705 -27.05 -19.69 -6.46
C TYR A 705 -28.18 -19.84 -7.47
N GLN A 706 -28.45 -18.77 -8.22
CA GLN A 706 -29.54 -18.76 -9.19
C GLN A 706 -29.16 -19.48 -10.48
N ASN A 707 -30.15 -20.19 -11.06
CA ASN A 707 -30.04 -20.75 -12.41
C ASN A 707 -30.14 -19.62 -13.45
N ILE A 708 -29.49 -19.82 -14.59
CA ILE A 708 -29.55 -18.88 -15.71
C ILE A 708 -30.53 -19.46 -16.74
N GLU A 709 -31.67 -18.79 -16.92
CA GLU A 709 -32.64 -19.14 -17.97
C GLU A 709 -32.29 -18.37 -19.23
N ILE A 710 -32.14 -19.07 -20.35
CA ILE A 710 -31.77 -18.47 -21.64
C ILE A 710 -33.04 -18.13 -22.41
N SER A 711 -33.26 -16.84 -22.65
CA SER A 711 -34.45 -16.31 -23.33
C SER A 711 -34.39 -16.53 -24.86
N GLU A 712 -35.54 -16.49 -25.53
CA GLU A 712 -35.58 -16.52 -27.01
C GLU A 712 -34.86 -15.29 -27.59
N GLY A 713 -33.65 -15.50 -28.12
CA GLY A 713 -32.82 -14.46 -28.76
C GLY A 713 -31.40 -14.36 -28.21
N GLU A 714 -31.17 -14.83 -26.98
CA GLU A 714 -29.84 -14.83 -26.34
C GLU A 714 -28.93 -15.91 -26.94
N GLN A 715 -27.72 -15.51 -27.33
CA GLN A 715 -26.73 -16.46 -27.84
C GLN A 715 -25.81 -16.97 -26.74
N ILE A 716 -25.68 -18.30 -26.63
CA ILE A 716 -24.67 -18.97 -25.80
C ILE A 716 -23.73 -19.81 -26.65
N SER A 717 -22.44 -19.79 -26.33
CA SER A 717 -21.44 -20.65 -26.96
C SER A 717 -20.93 -21.71 -25.99
N VAL A 718 -20.95 -22.97 -26.42
CA VAL A 718 -20.39 -24.08 -25.64
C VAL A 718 -18.90 -24.17 -25.92
N ILE A 719 -18.10 -23.81 -24.93
CA ILE A 719 -16.64 -23.79 -25.04
C ILE A 719 -16.06 -25.18 -24.77
N GLY A 720 -16.56 -25.85 -23.73
CA GLY A 720 -16.08 -27.19 -23.39
C GLY A 720 -16.98 -27.95 -22.43
N VAL A 721 -16.78 -29.26 -22.39
CA VAL A 721 -17.48 -30.18 -21.48
C VAL A 721 -16.56 -30.52 -20.32
N PHE A 722 -17.07 -30.38 -19.10
CA PHE A 722 -16.31 -30.72 -17.90
C PHE A 722 -16.00 -32.22 -17.85
N VAL A 723 -14.73 -32.54 -17.62
CA VAL A 723 -14.24 -33.92 -17.50
C VAL A 723 -14.04 -34.27 -16.03
N LYS A 724 -13.19 -33.52 -15.32
CA LYS A 724 -12.88 -33.72 -13.89
C LYS A 724 -12.19 -32.51 -13.27
N VAL A 725 -12.21 -32.44 -11.94
CA VAL A 725 -11.27 -31.62 -11.15
C VAL A 725 -9.94 -32.37 -11.03
N LEU A 726 -8.81 -31.65 -11.12
CA LEU A 726 -7.45 -32.17 -10.95
C LEU A 726 -7.06 -32.37 -9.48
#